data_AF-Q8SQT7-F1
#
_entry.id   AF-Q8SQT7-F1
#
_cell.length_a   1.000
_cell.length_b   1.000
_cell.length_c   1.000
_cell.angle_alpha   90.00
_cell.angle_beta   90.00
_cell.angle_gamma   90.00
#
_symmetry.space_group_name_H-M   'P 1'
#
loop_
_entity.id
_entity.type
_entity.pdbx_description
1 polymer ?
#
loop_
_entity_poly.entity_id
_entity_poly.type
_entity_poly.pdbx_seq_one_letter_code
_entity_poly.pdbx_strand_id
1 'polypeptide(L)'
;MADFHISKVHELMMNQKNIRNISVIAHVDHGKSTLTDCLVIKAKIVSKDSGGGRYMDSREDEQQRGITIKSSAISLHFQVQKDVLEAYTKEGDTNGTEFLINLIDSPGHVDFSSEVTAALRVTDGALVVVDCVDGICVQTETVLGQAMNERIIPTLVLNKLDRAILELEYPQEKLGEVLRRRVEGFNAKLSTLGYNFKVESLLPEKNEISFCSGLQGWGFTLRQFARFYLEKFNMNGFEGERKLTNFLWSHKVSCTSDDPFDASIKHIAKPNPARSPFVVYVLNPIYKVKELCNNGKVEEIKEYLKFYKVDFKGVVLTGSGKSLFKEVMKTWLPAADCILEQIALKLPSPLQSQKLRYDYLYEGPADDEVANAIKMCDGSDEAPVSMYVSKMIPSNDNRFIAFGRVFSGKIFPGMKIRVQEPGYSPGSEELSNTSLIHNKSVLRTVVMMGRGYKDVPNCPAGNIIGIIGIDDCLKKTGTITNREAAHNIRSMKFSVSPVVKVAVSAKRPEDLGKLQEGLNKLAQSDPLCVVERNDKGQNTIACAGSLHLEICLKDLQDQYAKVPIIADDPLVTYFEGISCAVSDSKMTKSANKHNRIYMTVEPLDQNIVDNLKDVKSDQAKTMATNFREKLDIRDDWIRKIWCYAPEVNPLNLLVDGTKGISIINEIKEHVNTGFRAAVNDGPLIGEVMRGLKFELKDAVLHADAIHRGINQLLQPVKNLCKGLLLAAGPILYEPIYEVEITTPNDYSGAVTTILLSKRGTAEDFKTLPGNDTTMITGTLPVKESFTFNEDLKSGSRGKAGASMRFSHYSILPGNLEDPNSLMFKTVEAVRKLKKMNPAPPTPDSFFDRL
;
A
#
# COMPACT_ATOMS: atom_id res chain seq x y z
N MET A 1 32.68 6.79 -24.27
CA MET A 1 31.77 5.81 -24.88
C MET A 1 30.40 6.06 -24.28
N ALA A 2 29.42 6.48 -25.08
CA ALA A 2 28.04 6.52 -24.61
C ALA A 2 27.66 5.12 -24.14
N ASP A 3 27.04 5.03 -22.97
CA ASP A 3 26.65 3.76 -22.36
C ASP A 3 25.63 3.09 -23.29
N PHE A 4 26.05 2.17 -24.18
CA PHE A 4 25.20 1.57 -25.21
C PHE A 4 23.86 1.04 -24.64
N HIS A 5 23.90 0.66 -23.37
CA HIS A 5 22.75 0.27 -22.55
C HIS A 5 21.72 1.39 -22.32
N ILE A 6 22.12 2.62 -21.99
CA ILE A 6 21.16 3.71 -21.77
C ILE A 6 20.53 4.15 -23.09
N SER A 7 21.28 4.10 -24.19
CA SER A 7 20.75 4.34 -25.52
C SER A 7 19.66 3.33 -25.88
N LYS A 8 19.87 2.04 -25.56
CA LYS A 8 18.86 1.01 -25.78
C LYS A 8 17.62 1.19 -24.89
N VAL A 9 17.81 1.52 -23.62
CA VAL A 9 16.67 1.84 -22.72
C VAL A 9 15.89 3.02 -23.28
N HIS A 10 16.57 4.11 -23.65
CA HIS A 10 15.93 5.29 -24.21
C HIS A 10 15.19 5.00 -25.54
N GLU A 11 15.74 4.14 -26.40
CA GLU A 11 15.05 3.65 -27.60
C GLU A 11 13.74 2.92 -27.23
N LEU A 12 13.79 2.00 -26.26
CA LEU A 12 12.61 1.25 -25.83
C LEU A 12 11.58 2.13 -25.11
N MET A 13 12.01 3.19 -24.41
CA MET A 13 11.10 4.17 -23.78
C MET A 13 10.20 4.86 -24.81
N MET A 14 10.60 4.96 -26.08
CA MET A 14 9.77 5.53 -27.14
C MET A 14 8.67 4.57 -27.61
N ASN A 15 8.80 3.27 -27.32
CA ASN A 15 7.85 2.25 -27.75
C ASN A 15 6.86 1.87 -26.65
N GLN A 16 5.88 2.74 -26.42
CA GLN A 16 4.90 2.61 -25.35
C GLN A 16 4.12 1.28 -25.35
N LYS A 17 3.94 0.66 -26.53
CA LYS A 17 3.25 -0.65 -26.66
C LYS A 17 4.01 -1.79 -26.00
N ASN A 18 5.34 -1.69 -25.92
CA ASN A 18 6.21 -2.72 -25.37
C ASN A 18 6.83 -2.33 -24.02
N ILE A 19 6.27 -1.32 -23.34
CA ILE A 19 6.58 -1.03 -21.94
C ILE A 19 5.66 -1.84 -21.03
N ARG A 20 6.18 -2.33 -19.91
CA ARG A 20 5.39 -2.89 -18.80
C ARG A 20 5.84 -2.25 -17.50
N ASN A 21 4.96 -1.50 -16.85
CA ASN A 21 5.23 -0.98 -15.51
C ASN A 21 4.56 -1.90 -14.49
N ILE A 22 5.35 -2.55 -13.64
CA ILE A 22 4.83 -3.61 -12.77
C ILE A 22 5.30 -3.45 -11.32
N SER A 23 4.44 -3.85 -10.39
CA SER A 23 4.81 -4.05 -8.98
C SER A 23 4.81 -5.54 -8.63
N VAL A 24 5.60 -5.93 -7.63
CA VAL A 24 5.56 -7.30 -7.08
C VAL A 24 4.82 -7.29 -5.75
N ILE A 25 3.67 -7.98 -5.70
CA ILE A 25 2.82 -8.08 -4.51
C ILE A 25 3.07 -9.43 -3.86
N ALA A 26 3.40 -9.45 -2.56
CA ALA A 26 3.55 -10.69 -1.82
C ALA A 26 3.35 -10.44 -0.32
N HIS A 27 2.90 -11.47 0.40
CA HIS A 27 3.08 -11.52 1.84
C HIS A 27 4.58 -11.63 2.18
N VAL A 28 4.95 -11.19 3.37
CA VAL A 28 6.24 -11.48 3.99
C VAL A 28 6.55 -12.98 3.87
N ASP A 29 7.82 -13.28 3.60
CA ASP A 29 8.36 -14.62 3.39
C ASP A 29 7.79 -15.42 2.22
N HIS A 30 6.91 -14.89 1.36
CA HIS A 30 6.48 -15.62 0.14
C HIS A 30 7.56 -15.69 -0.96
N GLY A 31 8.76 -15.16 -0.70
CA GLY A 31 9.91 -15.22 -1.61
C GLY A 31 9.91 -14.17 -2.71
N LYS A 32 9.31 -12.99 -2.44
CA LYS A 32 9.32 -11.82 -3.31
C LYS A 32 10.73 -11.43 -3.73
N SER A 33 11.58 -10.99 -2.78
CA SER A 33 12.94 -10.51 -3.08
C SER A 33 13.76 -11.55 -3.84
N THR A 34 13.66 -12.83 -3.46
CA THR A 34 14.35 -13.94 -4.14
C THR A 34 13.92 -14.10 -5.60
N LEU A 35 12.61 -13.96 -5.89
CA LEU A 35 12.11 -13.97 -7.27
C LEU A 35 12.55 -12.72 -8.03
N THR A 36 12.48 -11.55 -7.40
CA THR A 36 12.90 -10.29 -8.02
C THR A 36 14.38 -10.34 -8.40
N ASP A 37 15.25 -10.81 -7.49
CA ASP A 37 16.67 -11.01 -7.74
C ASP A 37 16.92 -11.98 -8.90
N CYS A 38 16.12 -13.04 -9.03
CA CYS A 38 16.20 -13.97 -10.17
C CYS A 38 15.97 -13.25 -11.51
N LEU A 39 15.01 -12.32 -11.57
CA LEU A 39 14.75 -11.49 -12.75
C LEU A 39 15.92 -10.56 -13.06
N VAL A 40 16.46 -9.89 -12.04
CA VAL A 40 17.60 -8.96 -12.20
C VAL A 40 18.85 -9.69 -12.72
N ILE A 41 19.18 -10.84 -12.13
CA ILE A 41 20.35 -11.66 -12.53
C ILE A 41 20.24 -12.13 -13.98
N LYS A 42 19.04 -12.48 -14.44
CA LYS A 42 18.84 -12.89 -15.83
C LYS A 42 18.90 -11.71 -16.78
N ALA A 43 18.33 -10.57 -16.40
CA ALA A 43 18.25 -9.41 -17.26
C ALA A 43 19.63 -8.86 -17.62
N LYS A 44 20.67 -9.06 -16.78
CA LYS A 44 22.13 -8.90 -17.02
C LYS A 44 22.63 -7.68 -17.83
N ILE A 45 21.75 -6.72 -18.10
CA ILE A 45 21.96 -5.55 -18.94
C ILE A 45 22.13 -4.29 -18.08
N VAL A 46 21.83 -4.36 -16.77
CA VAL A 46 21.77 -3.16 -15.92
C VAL A 46 22.66 -3.19 -14.68
N SER A 47 23.13 -4.36 -14.20
CA SER A 47 24.08 -4.39 -13.09
C SER A 47 25.20 -5.41 -13.30
N LYS A 48 26.45 -4.91 -13.38
CA LYS A 48 27.67 -5.73 -13.39
C LYS A 48 28.04 -6.31 -12.02
N ASP A 49 27.36 -5.87 -10.96
CA ASP A 49 27.65 -6.27 -9.59
C ASP A 49 26.60 -7.22 -9.06
N SER A 50 26.83 -8.53 -9.20
CA SER A 50 26.07 -9.55 -8.49
C SER A 50 27.03 -10.54 -7.83
N GLY A 51 27.77 -10.04 -6.83
CA GLY A 51 28.43 -10.88 -5.84
C GLY A 51 27.39 -11.41 -4.85
N GLY A 52 26.59 -12.40 -5.24
CA GLY A 52 25.79 -13.29 -4.38
C GLY A 52 24.73 -12.70 -3.42
N GLY A 53 24.72 -11.39 -3.19
CA GLY A 53 23.79 -10.70 -2.28
C GLY A 53 22.50 -10.27 -2.98
N ARG A 54 21.44 -10.11 -2.19
CA ARG A 54 20.15 -9.58 -2.66
C ARG A 54 20.38 -8.20 -3.27
N TYR A 55 20.02 -8.02 -4.54
CA TYR A 55 20.33 -6.78 -5.26
C TYR A 55 19.35 -5.67 -4.88
N MET A 56 18.07 -6.03 -4.74
CA MET A 56 16.96 -5.13 -4.42
C MET A 56 16.94 -4.71 -2.95
N ASP A 57 17.20 -5.64 -2.03
CA ASP A 57 17.32 -5.37 -0.58
C ASP A 57 18.71 -4.77 -0.29
N SER A 58 18.91 -3.51 -0.70
CA SER A 58 20.21 -2.84 -0.64
C SER A 58 20.59 -2.35 0.75
N ARG A 59 19.60 -2.17 1.64
CA ARG A 59 19.84 -1.67 2.99
C ARG A 59 20.28 -2.78 3.94
N GLU A 60 21.10 -2.43 4.92
CA GLU A 60 21.61 -3.38 5.91
C GLU A 60 20.48 -3.98 6.77
N ASP A 61 19.49 -3.17 7.13
CA ASP A 61 18.31 -3.61 7.90
C ASP A 61 17.39 -4.53 7.10
N GLU A 62 17.21 -4.29 5.79
CA GLU A 62 16.50 -5.20 4.88
C GLU A 62 17.18 -6.57 4.83
N GLN A 63 18.52 -6.61 4.70
CA GLN A 63 19.29 -7.85 4.66
C GLN A 63 19.25 -8.61 5.98
N GLN A 64 19.41 -7.91 7.11
CA GLN A 64 19.38 -8.53 8.44
C GLN A 64 18.00 -9.10 8.77
N ARG A 65 16.92 -8.38 8.44
CA ARG A 65 15.54 -8.82 8.74
C ARG A 65 14.97 -9.76 7.70
N GLY A 66 15.55 -9.79 6.50
CA GLY A 66 15.08 -10.61 5.38
C GLY A 66 13.82 -10.07 4.69
N ILE A 67 13.41 -8.82 4.96
CA ILE A 67 12.21 -8.18 4.40
C ILE A 67 12.56 -6.92 3.60
N THR A 68 11.77 -6.61 2.57
CA THR A 68 11.88 -5.34 1.84
C THR A 68 11.17 -4.22 2.60
N ILE A 69 11.83 -3.08 2.75
CA ILE A 69 11.37 -1.92 3.52
C ILE A 69 11.07 -0.74 2.60
N LYS A 70 11.94 -0.43 1.63
CA LYS A 70 11.75 0.68 0.69
C LYS A 70 11.50 0.15 -0.72
N SER A 71 10.59 0.80 -1.45
CA SER A 71 10.39 0.46 -2.86
C SER A 71 11.61 0.85 -3.70
N SER A 72 12.10 -0.11 -4.49
CA SER A 72 13.23 0.05 -5.42
C SER A 72 12.76 -0.21 -6.85
N ALA A 73 13.16 0.65 -7.79
CA ALA A 73 12.78 0.56 -9.19
C ALA A 73 13.96 0.11 -10.06
N ILE A 74 13.70 -0.84 -10.97
CA ILE A 74 14.67 -1.32 -11.96
C ILE A 74 14.02 -1.49 -13.32
N SER A 75 14.73 -1.09 -14.38
CA SER A 75 14.35 -1.37 -15.75
C SER A 75 15.03 -2.65 -16.26
N LEU A 76 14.26 -3.54 -16.86
CA LEU A 76 14.72 -4.81 -17.42
C LEU A 76 14.42 -4.83 -18.92
N HIS A 77 15.35 -5.38 -19.70
CA HIS A 77 15.12 -5.68 -21.11
C HIS A 77 14.77 -7.16 -21.27
N PHE A 78 13.75 -7.44 -22.07
CA PHE A 78 13.37 -8.81 -22.40
C PHE A 78 12.92 -8.91 -23.86
N GLN A 79 13.28 -9.99 -24.53
CA GLN A 79 12.88 -10.24 -25.90
C GLN A 79 11.99 -11.47 -25.96
N VAL A 80 10.81 -11.32 -26.56
CA VAL A 80 9.85 -12.42 -26.76
C VAL A 80 9.96 -12.91 -28.19
N GLN A 81 9.83 -14.22 -28.40
CA GLN A 81 9.80 -14.78 -29.76
C GLN A 81 8.59 -14.25 -30.55
N LYS A 82 8.79 -13.97 -31.85
CA LYS A 82 7.79 -13.29 -32.69
C LYS A 82 6.50 -14.09 -32.85
N ASP A 83 6.62 -15.39 -33.10
CA ASP A 83 5.51 -16.34 -33.20
C ASP A 83 4.66 -16.37 -31.92
N VAL A 84 5.31 -16.21 -30.76
CA VAL A 84 4.65 -16.18 -29.45
C VAL A 84 3.86 -14.88 -29.25
N LEU A 85 4.41 -13.75 -29.69
CA LEU A 85 3.71 -12.47 -29.60
C LEU A 85 2.47 -12.46 -30.49
N GLU A 86 2.60 -12.87 -31.75
CA GLU A 86 1.49 -12.91 -32.72
C GLU A 86 0.36 -13.84 -32.25
N ALA A 87 0.73 -14.90 -31.52
CA ALA A 87 -0.18 -15.87 -30.93
C ALA A 87 -0.96 -15.35 -29.70
N TYR A 88 -0.25 -14.72 -28.76
CA TYR A 88 -0.79 -14.43 -27.43
C TYR A 88 -1.19 -12.97 -27.21
N THR A 89 -0.96 -12.10 -28.20
CA THR A 89 -1.34 -10.67 -28.16
C THR A 89 -2.27 -10.35 -29.33
N LYS A 90 -3.12 -9.32 -29.19
CA LYS A 90 -3.98 -8.90 -30.30
C LYS A 90 -3.14 -8.12 -31.31
N GLU A 91 -3.55 -8.18 -32.57
CA GLU A 91 -2.91 -7.39 -33.62
C GLU A 91 -2.92 -5.90 -33.25
N GLY A 92 -1.74 -5.27 -33.29
CA GLY A 92 -1.55 -3.88 -32.94
C GLY A 92 -1.32 -3.58 -31.44
N ASP A 93 -1.47 -4.54 -30.53
CA ASP A 93 -1.19 -4.34 -29.10
C ASP A 93 0.31 -4.18 -28.81
N THR A 94 1.16 -4.79 -29.63
CA THR A 94 2.62 -4.77 -29.50
C THR A 94 3.27 -4.17 -30.75
N ASN A 95 4.52 -3.74 -30.63
CA ASN A 95 5.32 -3.24 -31.75
C ASN A 95 6.76 -3.75 -31.64
N GLY A 96 7.10 -4.76 -32.44
CA GLY A 96 8.38 -5.45 -32.33
C GLY A 96 8.43 -6.44 -31.16
N THR A 97 9.60 -7.06 -30.96
CA THR A 97 9.77 -8.21 -30.05
C THR A 97 10.46 -7.88 -28.73
N GLU A 98 11.02 -6.67 -28.60
CA GLU A 98 11.77 -6.22 -27.43
C GLU A 98 10.86 -5.42 -26.50
N PHE A 99 10.98 -5.68 -25.19
CA PHE A 99 10.19 -5.09 -24.13
C PHE A 99 11.08 -4.40 -23.11
N LEU A 100 10.56 -3.28 -22.59
CA LEU A 100 11.09 -2.60 -21.42
C LEU A 100 10.15 -2.87 -20.23
N ILE A 101 10.64 -3.61 -19.24
CA ILE A 101 9.89 -3.96 -18.04
C ILE A 101 10.43 -3.13 -16.88
N ASN A 102 9.64 -2.17 -16.41
CA ASN A 102 9.94 -1.39 -15.22
C ASN A 102 9.34 -2.09 -14.01
N LEU A 103 10.19 -2.72 -13.21
CA LEU A 103 9.80 -3.42 -11.99
C LEU A 103 10.00 -2.50 -10.78
N ILE A 104 8.94 -2.34 -9.99
CA ILE A 104 9.01 -1.73 -8.67
C ILE A 104 8.80 -2.82 -7.62
N ASP A 105 9.82 -3.05 -6.81
CA ASP A 105 9.74 -4.02 -5.72
C ASP A 105 9.07 -3.36 -4.51
N SER A 106 7.78 -3.61 -4.30
CA SER A 106 7.03 -3.04 -3.18
C SER A 106 7.23 -3.83 -1.90
N PRO A 107 7.27 -3.20 -0.71
CA PRO A 107 7.38 -3.91 0.57
C PRO A 107 6.30 -4.96 0.78
N GLY A 108 6.65 -6.08 1.41
CA GLY A 108 5.67 -7.10 1.80
C GLY A 108 5.00 -6.79 3.14
N HIS A 109 5.67 -6.04 4.02
CA HIS A 109 5.21 -5.79 5.38
C HIS A 109 4.18 -4.65 5.46
N VAL A 110 3.10 -4.87 6.22
CA VAL A 110 1.96 -3.94 6.44
C VAL A 110 2.35 -2.52 6.86
N ASP A 111 3.34 -2.42 7.75
CA ASP A 111 3.92 -1.14 8.21
C ASP A 111 4.39 -0.21 7.09
N PHE A 112 4.78 -0.77 5.94
CA PHE A 112 5.23 -0.04 4.76
C PHE A 112 4.17 -0.01 3.65
N SER A 113 2.89 -0.12 4.00
CA SER A 113 1.77 -0.01 3.06
C SER A 113 1.78 1.28 2.25
N SER A 114 2.33 2.37 2.78
CA SER A 114 2.47 3.64 2.05
C SER A 114 3.39 3.54 0.84
N GLU A 115 4.51 2.82 0.98
CA GLU A 115 5.44 2.49 -0.09
C GLU A 115 4.78 1.58 -1.14
N VAL A 116 3.91 0.66 -0.70
CA VAL A 116 3.12 -0.18 -1.58
C VAL A 116 2.13 0.66 -2.39
N THR A 117 1.35 1.54 -1.75
CA THR A 117 0.42 2.44 -2.45
C THR A 117 1.17 3.34 -3.46
N ALA A 118 2.32 3.88 -3.08
CA ALA A 118 3.19 4.68 -3.94
C ALA A 118 3.66 3.93 -5.19
N ALA A 119 4.02 2.66 -5.04
CA ALA A 119 4.39 1.80 -6.16
C ALA A 119 3.17 1.52 -7.07
N LEU A 120 2.05 1.09 -6.48
CA LEU A 120 0.85 0.70 -7.23
C LEU A 120 0.35 1.83 -8.14
N ARG A 121 0.35 3.08 -7.66
CA ARG A 121 -0.12 4.22 -8.45
C ARG A 121 0.57 4.39 -9.79
N VAL A 122 1.88 4.15 -9.85
CA VAL A 122 2.67 4.35 -11.08
C VAL A 122 2.74 3.11 -11.96
N THR A 123 2.33 1.94 -11.46
CA THR A 123 2.34 0.67 -12.20
C THR A 123 1.04 0.39 -12.96
N ASP A 124 1.12 -0.43 -14.00
CA ASP A 124 0.00 -0.87 -14.85
C ASP A 124 -0.47 -2.29 -14.53
N GLY A 125 0.45 -3.13 -14.06
CA GLY A 125 0.22 -4.53 -13.72
C GLY A 125 0.88 -4.93 -12.41
N ALA A 126 0.44 -6.04 -11.84
CA ALA A 126 1.03 -6.59 -10.63
C ALA A 126 1.36 -8.08 -10.80
N LEU A 127 2.56 -8.46 -10.37
CA LEU A 127 2.97 -9.84 -10.22
C LEU A 127 2.69 -10.27 -8.78
N VAL A 128 1.65 -11.08 -8.58
CA VAL A 128 1.23 -11.54 -7.25
C VAL A 128 1.93 -12.84 -6.92
N VAL A 129 2.74 -12.85 -5.87
CA VAL A 129 3.52 -14.00 -5.41
C VAL A 129 2.83 -14.63 -4.21
N VAL A 130 2.47 -15.90 -4.38
CA VAL A 130 1.77 -16.70 -3.38
C VAL A 130 2.60 -17.94 -3.11
N ASP A 131 2.89 -18.24 -1.84
CA ASP A 131 3.49 -19.52 -1.47
C ASP A 131 2.52 -20.65 -1.83
N CYS A 132 2.96 -21.62 -2.65
CA CYS A 132 2.10 -22.73 -3.05
C CYS A 132 1.66 -23.58 -1.86
N VAL A 133 2.43 -23.56 -0.78
CA VAL A 133 2.19 -24.31 0.43
C VAL A 133 1.31 -23.54 1.40
N ASP A 134 1.68 -22.30 1.75
CA ASP A 134 0.94 -21.52 2.75
C ASP A 134 -0.34 -20.87 2.17
N GLY A 135 -0.34 -20.55 0.86
CA GLY A 135 -1.48 -19.98 0.17
C GLY A 135 -1.62 -18.47 0.36
N ILE A 136 -2.85 -17.97 0.31
CA ILE A 136 -3.14 -16.53 0.36
C ILE A 136 -3.32 -16.13 1.82
N CYS A 137 -2.53 -15.13 2.23
CA CYS A 137 -2.59 -14.52 3.55
C CYS A 137 -3.13 -13.08 3.47
N VAL A 138 -3.49 -12.47 4.59
CA VAL A 138 -4.15 -11.15 4.62
C VAL A 138 -3.32 -10.03 4.00
N GLN A 139 -1.99 -10.08 4.03
CA GLN A 139 -1.17 -9.07 3.37
C GLN A 139 -1.32 -9.14 1.84
N THR A 140 -1.28 -10.34 1.26
CA THR A 140 -1.53 -10.54 -0.16
C THR A 140 -2.92 -10.04 -0.53
N GLU A 141 -3.93 -10.35 0.27
CA GLU A 141 -5.30 -9.87 0.07
C GLU A 141 -5.41 -8.34 0.15
N THR A 142 -4.81 -7.72 1.18
CA THR A 142 -4.89 -6.28 1.43
C THR A 142 -4.27 -5.51 0.28
N VAL A 143 -3.06 -5.92 -0.14
CA VAL A 143 -2.35 -5.26 -1.24
C VAL A 143 -3.01 -5.57 -2.58
N LEU A 144 -3.55 -6.78 -2.78
CA LEU A 144 -4.34 -7.09 -3.97
C LEU A 144 -5.61 -6.22 -4.04
N GLY A 145 -6.31 -6.01 -2.92
CA GLY A 145 -7.46 -5.14 -2.84
C GLY A 145 -7.11 -3.68 -3.17
N GLN A 146 -5.98 -3.18 -2.66
CA GLN A 146 -5.44 -1.88 -3.05
C GLN A 146 -5.14 -1.81 -4.56
N ALA A 147 -4.53 -2.86 -5.11
CA ALA A 147 -4.23 -2.93 -6.54
C ALA A 147 -5.51 -2.91 -7.40
N MET A 148 -6.56 -3.62 -6.99
CA MET A 148 -7.86 -3.60 -7.68
C MET A 148 -8.51 -2.22 -7.62
N ASN A 149 -8.43 -1.53 -6.47
CA ASN A 149 -8.93 -0.16 -6.31
C ASN A 149 -8.19 0.84 -7.20
N GLU A 150 -6.91 0.61 -7.47
CA GLU A 150 -6.09 1.37 -8.42
C GLU A 150 -6.24 0.90 -9.88
N ARG A 151 -7.15 -0.07 -10.13
CA ARG A 151 -7.44 -0.69 -11.43
C ARG A 151 -6.21 -1.33 -12.10
N ILE A 152 -5.37 -2.00 -11.31
CA ILE A 152 -4.16 -2.69 -11.76
C ILE A 152 -4.52 -4.13 -12.18
N ILE A 153 -3.96 -4.60 -13.29
CA ILE A 153 -4.17 -5.98 -13.77
C ILE A 153 -3.21 -6.93 -13.04
N PRO A 154 -3.69 -7.97 -12.34
CA PRO A 154 -2.84 -8.93 -11.64
C PRO A 154 -2.46 -10.12 -12.54
N THR A 155 -1.33 -10.73 -12.22
CA THR A 155 -0.92 -12.08 -12.66
C THR A 155 -0.44 -12.87 -11.44
N LEU A 156 -0.46 -14.21 -11.48
CA LEU A 156 -0.11 -15.04 -10.33
C LEU A 156 1.20 -15.80 -10.54
N VAL A 157 2.01 -15.86 -9.49
CA VAL A 157 3.17 -16.75 -9.35
C VAL A 157 2.96 -17.59 -8.10
N LEU A 158 2.74 -18.89 -8.28
CA LEU A 158 2.76 -19.85 -7.18
C LEU A 158 4.22 -20.25 -6.91
N ASN A 159 4.81 -19.65 -5.89
CA ASN A 159 6.22 -19.80 -5.53
C ASN A 159 6.44 -20.91 -4.49
N LYS A 160 7.72 -21.22 -4.23
CA LYS A 160 8.18 -22.21 -3.25
C LYS A 160 7.75 -23.65 -3.53
N LEU A 161 7.62 -24.02 -4.80
CA LEU A 161 7.42 -25.41 -5.21
C LEU A 161 8.47 -26.37 -4.62
N ASP A 162 9.69 -25.88 -4.39
CA ASP A 162 10.75 -26.67 -3.79
C ASP A 162 10.43 -27.10 -2.36
N ARG A 163 9.69 -26.31 -1.58
CA ARG A 163 9.20 -26.75 -0.26
C ARG A 163 8.25 -27.94 -0.41
N ALA A 164 7.25 -27.82 -1.28
CA ALA A 164 6.29 -28.89 -1.51
C ALA A 164 6.96 -30.19 -2.02
N ILE A 165 7.95 -30.06 -2.92
CA ILE A 165 8.59 -31.19 -3.61
C ILE A 165 9.74 -31.81 -2.79
N LEU A 166 10.57 -30.99 -2.13
CA LEU A 166 11.85 -31.40 -1.52
C LEU A 166 11.86 -31.37 0.01
N GLU A 167 10.97 -30.62 0.64
CA GLU A 167 10.89 -30.53 2.10
C GLU A 167 9.71 -31.35 2.64
N LEU A 168 8.51 -31.08 2.12
CA LEU A 168 7.28 -31.78 2.51
C LEU A 168 7.06 -33.08 1.74
N GLU A 169 7.83 -33.27 0.66
CA GLU A 169 7.80 -34.46 -0.19
C GLU A 169 6.40 -34.91 -0.60
N TYR A 170 5.55 -33.96 -1.00
CA TYR A 170 4.21 -34.28 -1.46
C TYR A 170 4.26 -35.27 -2.62
N PRO A 171 3.38 -36.29 -2.63
CA PRO A 171 3.13 -37.09 -3.83
C PRO A 171 2.64 -36.21 -4.99
N GLN A 172 2.88 -36.61 -6.25
CA GLN A 172 2.52 -35.82 -7.44
C GLN A 172 1.02 -35.50 -7.48
N GLU A 173 0.18 -36.47 -7.10
CA GLU A 173 -1.27 -36.31 -7.00
C GLU A 173 -1.64 -35.19 -6.02
N LYS A 174 -1.13 -35.28 -4.78
CA LYS A 174 -1.38 -34.28 -3.72
C LYS A 174 -0.92 -32.90 -4.17
N LEU A 175 0.26 -32.79 -4.77
CA LEU A 175 0.76 -31.51 -5.28
C LEU A 175 -0.15 -30.95 -6.38
N GLY A 176 -0.60 -31.78 -7.32
CA GLY A 176 -1.54 -31.38 -8.37
C GLY A 176 -2.85 -30.82 -7.82
N GLU A 177 -3.42 -31.48 -6.81
CA GLU A 177 -4.64 -30.99 -6.13
C GLU A 177 -4.40 -29.70 -5.36
N VAL A 178 -3.30 -29.61 -4.61
CA VAL A 178 -2.94 -28.40 -3.84
C VAL A 178 -2.83 -27.20 -4.79
N LEU A 179 -2.08 -27.33 -5.89
CA LEU A 179 -1.90 -26.24 -6.85
C LEU A 179 -3.22 -25.80 -7.48
N ARG A 180 -4.11 -26.74 -7.84
CA ARG A 180 -5.46 -26.40 -8.34
C ARG A 180 -6.27 -25.63 -7.31
N ARG A 181 -6.32 -26.11 -6.06
CA ARG A 181 -7.03 -25.43 -4.97
C ARG A 181 -6.46 -24.03 -4.69
N ARG A 182 -5.15 -23.82 -4.84
CA ARG A 182 -4.52 -22.49 -4.70
C ARG A 182 -4.97 -21.53 -5.79
N VAL A 183 -5.05 -21.99 -7.04
CA VAL A 183 -5.59 -21.19 -8.15
C VAL A 183 -7.06 -20.85 -7.94
N GLU A 184 -7.87 -21.82 -7.54
CA GLU A 184 -9.30 -21.62 -7.25
C GLU A 184 -9.52 -20.65 -6.09
N GLY A 185 -8.78 -20.82 -4.99
CA GLY A 185 -8.83 -19.91 -3.84
C GLY A 185 -8.40 -18.49 -4.20
N PHE A 186 -7.40 -18.34 -5.07
CA PHE A 186 -7.00 -17.03 -5.59
C PHE A 186 -8.10 -16.36 -6.40
N ASN A 187 -8.71 -17.08 -7.33
CA ASN A 187 -9.77 -16.53 -8.17
C ASN A 187 -11.04 -16.20 -7.38
N ALA A 188 -11.40 -17.05 -6.41
CA ALA A 188 -12.48 -16.74 -5.47
C ALA A 188 -12.20 -15.42 -4.77
N LYS A 189 -10.99 -15.21 -4.25
CA LYS A 189 -10.63 -13.98 -3.57
C LYS A 189 -10.60 -12.76 -4.50
N LEU A 190 -10.02 -12.90 -5.69
CA LEU A 190 -9.99 -11.85 -6.69
C LEU A 190 -11.40 -11.37 -7.04
N SER A 191 -12.36 -12.30 -7.19
CA SER A 191 -13.75 -11.96 -7.48
C SER A 191 -14.44 -11.14 -6.38
N THR A 192 -14.01 -11.28 -5.12
CA THR A 192 -14.60 -10.55 -3.99
C THR A 192 -14.08 -9.12 -3.87
N LEU A 193 -12.92 -8.81 -4.45
CA LEU A 193 -12.26 -7.50 -4.32
C LEU A 193 -12.70 -6.49 -5.40
N GLY A 194 -13.35 -6.94 -6.48
CA GLY A 194 -13.58 -6.16 -7.70
C GLY A 194 -14.86 -5.31 -7.75
N TYR A 195 -15.18 -4.51 -6.72
CA TYR A 195 -16.44 -3.74 -6.67
C TYR A 195 -16.58 -2.71 -7.81
N ASN A 196 -15.49 -2.05 -8.22
CA ASN A 196 -15.51 -0.97 -9.22
C ASN A 196 -14.74 -1.29 -10.51
N PHE A 197 -14.01 -2.41 -10.52
CA PHE A 197 -13.17 -2.85 -11.62
C PHE A 197 -13.12 -4.37 -11.59
N LYS A 198 -13.64 -5.00 -12.65
CA LYS A 198 -13.78 -6.45 -12.73
C LYS A 198 -12.63 -7.05 -13.52
N VAL A 199 -11.86 -7.90 -12.85
CA VAL A 199 -10.84 -8.75 -13.48
C VAL A 199 -11.44 -10.14 -13.65
N GLU A 200 -11.24 -10.76 -14.82
CA GLU A 200 -11.61 -12.16 -15.02
C GLU A 200 -10.74 -13.09 -14.16
N SER A 201 -11.24 -14.29 -13.90
CA SER A 201 -10.44 -15.33 -13.24
C SER A 201 -9.16 -15.60 -14.03
N LEU A 202 -8.03 -15.66 -13.33
CA LEU A 202 -6.74 -16.00 -13.92
C LEU A 202 -6.68 -17.50 -14.20
N LEU A 203 -6.17 -17.85 -15.38
CA LEU A 203 -6.15 -19.21 -15.90
C LEU A 203 -4.72 -19.67 -16.27
N PRO A 204 -4.24 -20.81 -15.73
CA PRO A 204 -2.94 -21.37 -16.10
C PRO A 204 -2.81 -21.65 -17.59
N GLU A 205 -3.88 -22.13 -18.23
CA GLU A 205 -3.92 -22.44 -19.66
C GLU A 205 -3.80 -21.21 -20.56
N LYS A 206 -4.11 -20.03 -20.02
CA LYS A 206 -3.95 -18.73 -20.68
C LYS A 206 -2.59 -18.10 -20.42
N ASN A 207 -1.66 -18.77 -19.73
CA ASN A 207 -0.34 -18.24 -19.36
C ASN A 207 -0.41 -17.06 -18.36
N GLU A 208 -1.49 -16.96 -17.58
CA GLU A 208 -1.69 -15.90 -16.55
C GLU A 208 -1.15 -16.31 -15.18
N ILE A 209 -0.80 -17.59 -15.02
CA ILE A 209 -0.29 -18.20 -13.79
C ILE A 209 1.00 -18.95 -14.10
N SER A 210 2.04 -18.71 -13.31
CA SER A 210 3.29 -19.49 -13.33
C SER A 210 3.50 -20.22 -12.01
N PHE A 211 4.25 -21.31 -12.09
CA PHE A 211 4.57 -22.21 -10.99
C PHE A 211 6.09 -22.20 -10.81
N CYS A 212 6.59 -21.68 -9.70
CA CYS A 212 8.00 -21.33 -9.53
C CYS A 212 8.59 -21.82 -8.21
N SER A 213 9.93 -21.93 -8.22
CA SER A 213 10.78 -21.89 -7.04
C SER A 213 11.83 -20.80 -7.24
N GLY A 214 11.61 -19.64 -6.65
CA GLY A 214 12.58 -18.54 -6.68
C GLY A 214 13.93 -18.93 -6.08
N LEU A 215 13.92 -19.73 -4.99
CA LEU A 215 15.14 -20.17 -4.30
C LEU A 215 16.02 -21.08 -5.18
N GLN A 216 15.39 -21.99 -5.93
CA GLN A 216 16.08 -22.89 -6.83
C GLN A 216 16.29 -22.28 -8.24
N GLY A 217 15.61 -21.17 -8.55
CA GLY A 217 15.76 -20.43 -9.81
C GLY A 217 15.07 -21.08 -11.01
N TRP A 218 14.07 -21.94 -10.78
CA TRP A 218 13.30 -22.58 -11.85
C TRP A 218 11.80 -22.33 -11.71
N GLY A 219 11.10 -22.36 -12.83
CA GLY A 219 9.67 -22.18 -12.88
C GLY A 219 9.11 -22.37 -14.27
N PHE A 220 7.81 -22.63 -14.35
CA PHE A 220 7.15 -22.96 -15.60
C PHE A 220 5.75 -22.40 -15.72
N THR A 221 5.30 -22.28 -16.97
CA THR A 221 3.89 -22.15 -17.33
C THR A 221 3.45 -23.38 -18.10
N LEU A 222 2.13 -23.59 -18.23
CA LEU A 222 1.62 -24.70 -19.04
C LEU A 222 2.01 -24.58 -20.51
N ARG A 223 2.23 -23.35 -20.98
CA ARG A 223 2.69 -23.06 -22.32
C ARG A 223 4.04 -23.72 -22.63
N GLN A 224 5.02 -23.56 -21.74
CA GLN A 224 6.34 -24.15 -21.91
C GLN A 224 6.25 -25.67 -22.00
N PHE A 225 5.43 -26.31 -21.17
CA PHE A 225 5.19 -27.76 -21.25
C PHE A 225 4.44 -28.17 -22.52
N ALA A 226 3.43 -27.42 -22.95
CA ALA A 226 2.70 -27.70 -24.19
C ALA A 226 3.65 -27.76 -25.40
N ARG A 227 4.64 -26.86 -25.47
CA ARG A 227 5.63 -26.86 -26.57
C ARG A 227 6.44 -28.15 -26.66
N PHE A 228 6.76 -28.80 -25.53
CA PHE A 228 7.49 -30.06 -25.55
C PHE A 228 6.69 -31.20 -26.19
N TYR A 229 5.36 -31.12 -26.16
CA TYR A 229 4.48 -32.20 -26.59
C TYR A 229 3.77 -31.94 -27.93
N LEU A 230 3.94 -30.77 -28.55
CA LEU A 230 3.33 -30.41 -29.84
C LEU A 230 3.51 -31.50 -30.91
N GLU A 231 4.77 -31.82 -31.21
CA GLU A 231 5.14 -32.84 -32.20
C GLU A 231 4.55 -34.21 -31.84
N LYS A 232 4.57 -34.57 -30.55
CA LYS A 232 4.04 -35.85 -30.05
C LYS A 232 2.53 -35.99 -30.28
N PHE A 233 1.78 -34.91 -30.10
CA PHE A 233 0.33 -34.90 -30.31
C PHE A 233 -0.06 -34.66 -31.79
N ASN A 234 0.90 -34.60 -32.71
CA ASN A 234 0.69 -34.20 -34.10
C ASN A 234 0.01 -32.82 -34.21
N MET A 235 0.38 -31.90 -33.32
CA MET A 235 -0.15 -30.54 -33.25
C MET A 235 0.97 -29.55 -33.52
N ASN A 236 0.69 -28.52 -34.31
CA ASN A 236 1.68 -27.51 -34.69
C ASN A 236 1.14 -26.10 -34.45
N GLY A 237 2.06 -25.17 -34.23
CA GLY A 237 1.75 -23.75 -34.08
C GLY A 237 0.88 -23.43 -32.87
N PHE A 238 0.41 -22.18 -32.82
CA PHE A 238 -0.30 -21.62 -31.69
C PHE A 238 -1.62 -22.34 -31.35
N GLU A 239 -2.42 -22.71 -32.36
CA GLU A 239 -3.69 -23.38 -32.10
C GLU A 239 -3.46 -24.77 -31.48
N GLY A 240 -2.36 -25.43 -31.86
CA GLY A 240 -1.88 -26.64 -31.23
C GLY A 240 -1.53 -26.41 -29.77
N GLU A 241 -0.73 -25.37 -29.51
CA GLU A 241 -0.25 -24.99 -28.18
C GLU A 241 -1.40 -24.67 -27.24
N ARG A 242 -2.37 -23.86 -27.69
CA ARG A 242 -3.56 -23.47 -26.93
C ARG A 242 -4.45 -24.67 -26.58
N LYS A 243 -4.65 -25.60 -27.52
CA LYS A 243 -5.41 -26.82 -27.23
C LYS A 243 -4.69 -27.71 -26.22
N LEU A 244 -3.36 -27.82 -26.32
CA LEU A 244 -2.56 -28.56 -25.36
C LEU A 244 -2.56 -27.92 -23.98
N THR A 245 -2.43 -26.59 -23.84
CA THR A 245 -2.49 -25.96 -22.51
C THR A 245 -3.84 -26.21 -21.81
N ASN A 246 -4.95 -26.15 -22.56
CA ASN A 246 -6.28 -26.53 -22.07
C ASN A 246 -6.35 -28.00 -21.65
N PHE A 247 -5.77 -28.90 -22.45
CA PHE A 247 -5.71 -30.32 -22.12
C PHE A 247 -4.89 -30.56 -20.84
N LEU A 248 -3.70 -29.96 -20.73
CA LEU A 248 -2.80 -30.08 -19.59
C LEU A 248 -3.48 -29.65 -18.29
N TRP A 249 -4.31 -28.60 -18.31
CA TRP A 249 -5.04 -28.18 -17.11
C TRP A 249 -6.39 -28.87 -16.89
N SER A 250 -6.83 -29.77 -17.78
CA SER A 250 -8.14 -30.41 -17.63
C SER A 250 -8.25 -31.27 -16.37
N HIS A 251 -9.38 -31.17 -15.68
CA HIS A 251 -9.76 -32.05 -14.55
C HIS A 251 -10.81 -33.10 -14.95
N LYS A 252 -11.27 -33.07 -16.21
CA LYS A 252 -12.37 -33.92 -16.70
C LYS A 252 -11.88 -35.23 -17.32
N VAL A 253 -10.60 -35.30 -17.64
CA VAL A 253 -9.99 -36.45 -18.33
C VAL A 253 -8.83 -36.99 -17.51
N SER A 254 -8.50 -38.25 -17.73
CA SER A 254 -7.34 -38.92 -17.14
C SER A 254 -6.58 -39.69 -18.21
N CYS A 255 -5.26 -39.67 -18.13
CA CYS A 255 -4.40 -40.42 -19.01
C CYS A 255 -4.43 -41.90 -18.61
N THR A 256 -4.35 -42.81 -19.59
CA THR A 256 -4.26 -44.25 -19.32
C THR A 256 -2.86 -44.68 -18.90
N SER A 257 -1.85 -43.89 -19.25
CA SER A 257 -0.45 -44.08 -18.85
C SER A 257 0.01 -42.90 -17.97
N ASP A 258 1.04 -43.15 -17.16
CA ASP A 258 1.77 -42.20 -16.30
C ASP A 258 3.07 -41.77 -16.98
N ASP A 259 3.45 -42.47 -18.05
CA ASP A 259 4.52 -42.05 -18.93
C ASP A 259 4.03 -40.90 -19.84
N PRO A 260 4.58 -39.68 -19.70
CA PRO A 260 4.29 -38.56 -20.61
C PRO A 260 4.68 -38.84 -22.06
N PHE A 261 5.51 -39.87 -22.31
CA PHE A 261 5.92 -40.29 -23.65
C PHE A 261 5.28 -41.60 -24.12
N ASP A 262 4.22 -42.07 -23.45
CA ASP A 262 3.46 -43.24 -23.89
C ASP A 262 3.01 -43.12 -25.36
N ALA A 263 3.19 -44.20 -26.13
CA ALA A 263 2.91 -44.20 -27.56
C ALA A 263 1.41 -44.15 -27.87
N SER A 264 0.55 -44.61 -26.96
CA SER A 264 -0.90 -44.69 -27.21
C SER A 264 -1.60 -43.34 -27.05
N ILE A 265 -1.08 -42.46 -26.17
CA ILE A 265 -1.63 -41.12 -25.85
C ILE A 265 -3.13 -41.20 -25.47
N LYS A 266 -3.58 -42.35 -24.98
CA LYS A 266 -4.99 -42.58 -24.66
C LYS A 266 -5.37 -41.87 -23.37
N HIS A 267 -6.57 -41.29 -23.37
CA HIS A 267 -7.19 -40.68 -22.21
C HIS A 267 -8.66 -41.07 -22.12
N ILE A 268 -9.17 -41.15 -20.90
CA ILE A 268 -10.55 -41.51 -20.58
C ILE A 268 -11.26 -40.33 -19.94
N ALA A 269 -12.55 -40.16 -20.24
CA ALA A 269 -13.42 -39.15 -19.63
C ALA A 269 -13.89 -39.56 -18.22
N LYS A 270 -12.96 -40.04 -17.38
CA LYS A 270 -13.19 -40.41 -16.00
C LYS A 270 -12.12 -39.71 -15.14
N PRO A 271 -12.48 -38.72 -14.31
CA PRO A 271 -11.52 -38.00 -13.47
C PRO A 271 -10.79 -38.93 -12.51
N ASN A 272 -9.46 -38.83 -12.51
CA ASN A 272 -8.57 -39.47 -11.57
C ASN A 272 -7.43 -38.47 -11.32
N PRO A 273 -7.37 -37.83 -10.14
CA PRO A 273 -6.35 -36.82 -9.83
C PRO A 273 -4.92 -37.29 -10.10
N ALA A 274 -4.58 -38.52 -9.69
CA ALA A 274 -3.27 -39.15 -9.91
C ALA A 274 -2.91 -39.37 -11.38
N ARG A 275 -3.89 -39.40 -12.28
CA ARG A 275 -3.71 -39.58 -13.73
C ARG A 275 -4.18 -38.38 -14.53
N SER A 276 -4.39 -37.23 -13.89
CA SER A 276 -4.76 -36.00 -14.60
C SER A 276 -3.64 -35.60 -15.58
N PRO A 277 -3.97 -34.96 -16.72
CA PRO A 277 -2.95 -34.50 -17.68
C PRO A 277 -1.86 -33.64 -17.04
N PHE A 278 -2.23 -32.80 -16.07
CA PHE A 278 -1.26 -32.00 -15.33
C PHE A 278 -0.26 -32.87 -14.57
N VAL A 279 -0.74 -33.88 -13.85
CA VAL A 279 0.15 -34.80 -13.12
C VAL A 279 1.05 -35.56 -14.08
N VAL A 280 0.48 -36.15 -15.14
CA VAL A 280 1.23 -37.02 -16.07
C VAL A 280 2.24 -36.25 -16.92
N TYR A 281 1.84 -35.13 -17.51
CA TYR A 281 2.68 -34.42 -18.48
C TYR A 281 3.54 -33.30 -17.87
N VAL A 282 3.26 -32.88 -16.63
CA VAL A 282 4.02 -31.79 -15.97
C VAL A 282 4.73 -32.30 -14.73
N LEU A 283 4.01 -32.89 -13.77
CA LEU A 283 4.60 -33.26 -12.49
C LEU A 283 5.45 -34.53 -12.55
N ASN A 284 5.01 -35.58 -13.25
CA ASN A 284 5.78 -36.82 -13.38
C ASN A 284 7.19 -36.59 -13.95
N PRO A 285 7.38 -35.80 -15.03
CA PRO A 285 8.71 -35.42 -15.51
C PRO A 285 9.59 -34.79 -14.43
N ILE A 286 9.06 -33.82 -13.69
CA ILE A 286 9.79 -33.10 -12.63
C ILE A 286 10.20 -34.07 -11.52
N TYR A 287 9.29 -34.97 -11.11
CA TYR A 287 9.58 -35.98 -10.09
C TYR A 287 10.55 -37.04 -10.57
N LYS A 288 10.53 -37.39 -11.86
CA LYS A 288 11.53 -38.30 -12.42
C LYS A 288 12.92 -37.67 -12.39
N VAL A 289 13.03 -36.40 -12.74
CA VAL A 289 14.28 -35.64 -12.62
C VAL A 289 14.73 -35.55 -11.16
N LYS A 290 13.82 -35.30 -10.20
CA LYS A 290 14.13 -35.34 -8.75
C LYS A 290 14.76 -36.68 -8.36
N GLU A 291 14.14 -37.79 -8.76
CA GLU A 291 14.61 -39.14 -8.45
C GLU A 291 16.02 -39.39 -9.03
N LEU A 292 16.24 -39.07 -10.31
CA LEU A 292 17.53 -39.23 -10.96
C LEU A 292 18.61 -38.35 -10.32
N CYS A 293 18.27 -37.11 -9.92
CA CYS A 293 19.18 -36.21 -9.22
C CYS A 293 19.56 -36.74 -7.84
N ASN A 294 18.61 -37.27 -7.08
CA ASN A 294 18.88 -37.89 -5.78
C ASN A 294 19.85 -39.08 -5.91
N ASN A 295 19.74 -39.84 -7.00
CA ASN A 295 20.62 -40.97 -7.30
C ASN A 295 21.95 -40.57 -7.97
N GLY A 296 22.18 -39.29 -8.26
CA GLY A 296 23.41 -38.81 -8.91
C GLY A 296 23.60 -39.29 -10.35
N LYS A 297 22.52 -39.68 -11.04
CA LYS A 297 22.57 -40.29 -12.38
C LYS A 297 22.64 -39.25 -13.50
N VAL A 298 23.74 -38.51 -13.57
CA VAL A 298 23.91 -37.36 -14.49
C VAL A 298 23.68 -37.70 -15.96
N GLU A 299 24.17 -38.84 -16.45
CA GLU A 299 23.99 -39.21 -17.85
C GLU A 299 22.53 -39.60 -18.18
N GLU A 300 21.85 -40.32 -17.28
CA GLU A 300 20.42 -40.62 -17.44
C GLU A 300 19.57 -39.34 -17.41
N ILE A 301 19.95 -38.33 -16.61
CA ILE A 301 19.29 -37.01 -16.60
C ILE A 301 19.43 -36.35 -17.97
N LYS A 302 20.64 -36.33 -18.54
CA LYS A 302 20.89 -35.75 -19.86
C LYS A 302 20.10 -36.47 -20.95
N GLU A 303 20.09 -37.80 -20.94
CA GLU A 303 19.33 -38.60 -21.89
C GLU A 303 17.83 -38.37 -21.78
N TYR A 304 17.30 -38.35 -20.56
CA TYR A 304 15.88 -38.08 -20.31
C TYR A 304 15.48 -36.66 -20.76
N LEU A 305 16.31 -35.66 -20.48
CA LEU A 305 16.00 -34.27 -20.83
C LEU A 305 16.24 -33.92 -22.31
N LYS A 306 16.85 -34.82 -23.11
CA LYS A 306 16.86 -34.69 -24.58
C LYS A 306 15.45 -34.72 -25.17
N PHE A 307 14.53 -35.51 -24.59
CA PHE A 307 13.12 -35.51 -25.02
C PHE A 307 12.44 -34.16 -24.85
N TYR A 308 12.95 -33.33 -23.92
CA TYR A 308 12.51 -31.97 -23.66
C TYR A 308 13.36 -30.91 -24.36
N LYS A 309 14.23 -31.31 -25.30
CA LYS A 309 15.11 -30.42 -26.08
C LYS A 309 16.02 -29.54 -25.20
N VAL A 310 16.45 -30.04 -24.03
CA VAL A 310 17.35 -29.32 -23.12
C VAL A 310 18.81 -29.50 -23.55
N ASP A 311 19.53 -28.39 -23.67
CA ASP A 311 20.97 -28.39 -23.91
C ASP A 311 21.73 -27.99 -22.64
N PHE A 312 22.64 -28.86 -22.19
CA PHE A 312 23.51 -28.63 -21.04
C PHE A 312 24.89 -28.08 -21.43
N LYS A 313 25.08 -27.63 -22.68
CA LYS A 313 26.34 -27.06 -23.15
C LYS A 313 26.75 -25.86 -22.29
N GLY A 314 27.94 -25.94 -21.69
CA GLY A 314 28.48 -24.90 -20.81
C GLY A 314 27.98 -24.97 -19.36
N VAL A 315 27.17 -25.98 -19.01
CA VAL A 315 26.70 -26.23 -17.64
C VAL A 315 27.39 -27.47 -17.09
N VAL A 316 28.05 -27.31 -15.94
CA VAL A 316 28.70 -28.42 -15.23
C VAL A 316 27.71 -29.03 -14.25
N LEU A 317 27.27 -30.25 -14.52
CA LEU A 317 26.39 -31.03 -13.64
C LEU A 317 27.23 -31.99 -12.79
N THR A 318 27.30 -31.74 -11.48
CA THR A 318 28.05 -32.57 -10.53
C THR A 318 27.32 -32.73 -9.21
N GLY A 319 27.62 -33.82 -8.49
CA GLY A 319 27.04 -34.11 -7.18
C GLY A 319 25.72 -34.87 -7.28
N SER A 320 24.90 -34.78 -6.23
CA SER A 320 23.60 -35.43 -6.13
C SER A 320 22.63 -34.61 -5.27
N GLY A 321 21.38 -35.04 -5.21
CA GLY A 321 20.35 -34.45 -4.35
C GLY A 321 19.99 -33.01 -4.73
N LYS A 322 19.74 -32.17 -3.72
CA LYS A 322 19.22 -30.80 -3.88
C LYS A 322 20.13 -29.90 -4.73
N SER A 323 21.45 -30.03 -4.59
CA SER A 323 22.42 -29.25 -5.35
C SER A 323 22.34 -29.55 -6.85
N LEU A 324 22.37 -30.84 -7.22
CA LEU A 324 22.26 -31.25 -8.62
C LEU A 324 20.88 -30.88 -9.18
N PHE A 325 19.81 -31.12 -8.40
CA PHE A 325 18.45 -30.77 -8.80
C PHE A 325 18.31 -29.28 -9.14
N LYS A 326 18.94 -28.39 -8.35
CA LYS A 326 18.96 -26.95 -8.61
C LYS A 326 19.53 -26.62 -9.99
N GLU A 327 20.74 -27.09 -10.29
CA GLU A 327 21.42 -26.76 -11.55
C GLU A 327 20.72 -27.37 -12.78
N VAL A 328 20.21 -28.59 -12.64
CA VAL A 328 19.41 -29.25 -13.69
C VAL A 328 18.13 -28.46 -13.98
N MET A 329 17.35 -28.15 -12.95
CA MET A 329 16.07 -27.48 -13.11
C MET A 329 16.23 -26.04 -13.60
N LYS A 330 17.25 -25.31 -13.14
CA LYS A 330 17.55 -23.96 -13.60
C LYS A 330 17.96 -23.92 -15.07
N THR A 331 18.59 -24.97 -15.57
CA THR A 331 18.94 -25.10 -17.00
C THR A 331 17.74 -25.48 -17.85
N TRP A 332 16.89 -26.38 -17.34
CA TRP A 332 15.71 -26.86 -18.07
C TRP A 332 14.58 -25.82 -18.12
N LEU A 333 14.22 -25.23 -16.97
CA LEU A 333 13.06 -24.36 -16.81
C LEU A 333 13.42 -23.08 -16.04
N PRO A 334 14.18 -22.13 -16.64
CA PRO A 334 14.62 -20.93 -15.95
C PRO A 334 13.44 -20.08 -15.46
N ALA A 335 13.37 -19.79 -14.15
CA ALA A 335 12.26 -19.03 -13.56
C ALA A 335 12.11 -17.63 -14.18
N ALA A 336 13.23 -16.96 -14.44
CA ALA A 336 13.21 -15.61 -14.99
C ALA A 336 12.59 -15.55 -16.39
N ASP A 337 12.91 -16.51 -17.27
CA ASP A 337 12.34 -16.54 -18.62
C ASP A 337 10.82 -16.79 -18.58
N CYS A 338 10.39 -17.70 -17.69
CA CYS A 338 8.99 -17.98 -17.42
C CYS A 338 8.22 -16.72 -17.00
N ILE A 339 8.72 -16.00 -16.00
CA ILE A 339 8.04 -14.85 -15.41
C ILE A 339 8.08 -13.63 -16.35
N LEU A 340 9.22 -13.35 -17.00
CA LEU A 340 9.34 -12.22 -17.93
C LEU A 340 8.43 -12.40 -19.15
N GLU A 341 8.29 -13.63 -19.65
CA GLU A 341 7.34 -13.93 -20.72
C GLU A 341 5.88 -13.76 -20.27
N GLN A 342 5.53 -14.24 -19.07
CA GLN A 342 4.21 -14.00 -18.49
C GLN A 342 3.90 -12.50 -18.37
N ILE A 343 4.86 -11.69 -17.89
CA ILE A 343 4.73 -10.23 -17.77
C ILE A 343 4.49 -9.60 -19.14
N ALA A 344 5.34 -9.91 -20.13
CA ALA A 344 5.26 -9.30 -21.46
C ALA A 344 3.92 -9.62 -22.16
N LEU A 345 3.44 -10.85 -22.02
CA LEU A 345 2.24 -11.34 -22.69
C LEU A 345 0.93 -10.97 -21.99
N LYS A 346 0.91 -10.82 -20.66
CA LYS A 346 -0.35 -10.72 -19.89
C LYS A 346 -0.56 -9.42 -19.15
N LEU A 347 0.51 -8.73 -18.78
CA LEU A 347 0.35 -7.42 -18.19
C LEU A 347 0.16 -6.37 -19.29
N PRO A 348 -0.66 -5.33 -19.04
CA PRO A 348 -0.98 -4.34 -20.05
C PRO A 348 0.18 -3.39 -20.31
N SER A 349 0.23 -2.85 -21.52
CA SER A 349 1.02 -1.65 -21.81
C SER A 349 0.44 -0.41 -21.14
N PRO A 350 1.23 0.66 -20.95
CA PRO A 350 0.72 1.98 -20.58
C PRO A 350 -0.46 2.44 -21.44
N LEU A 351 -0.41 2.17 -22.75
CA LEU A 351 -1.45 2.56 -23.70
C LEU A 351 -2.80 1.87 -23.41
N GLN A 352 -2.75 0.60 -23.01
CA GLN A 352 -3.93 -0.17 -22.65
C GLN A 352 -4.44 0.21 -21.24
N SER A 353 -3.52 0.35 -20.29
CA SER A 353 -3.86 0.66 -18.90
C SER A 353 -4.44 2.06 -18.75
N GLN A 354 -3.89 3.07 -19.43
CA GLN A 354 -4.40 4.44 -19.30
C GLN A 354 -5.79 4.62 -19.90
N LYS A 355 -6.14 3.91 -20.98
CA LYS A 355 -7.52 3.87 -21.50
C LYS A 355 -8.54 3.40 -20.46
N LEU A 356 -8.11 2.51 -19.57
CA LEU A 356 -8.91 1.96 -18.48
C LEU A 356 -8.89 2.84 -17.22
N ARG A 357 -7.84 3.66 -17.03
CA ARG A 357 -7.56 4.34 -15.75
C ARG A 357 -7.71 5.85 -15.77
N TYR A 358 -7.75 6.50 -16.93
CA TYR A 358 -7.70 7.97 -17.03
C TYR A 358 -8.80 8.68 -16.22
N ASP A 359 -10.02 8.16 -16.23
CA ASP A 359 -11.19 8.69 -15.50
C ASP A 359 -11.06 8.52 -13.98
N TYR A 360 -10.29 7.53 -13.53
CA TYR A 360 -9.97 7.33 -12.13
C TYR A 360 -8.79 8.19 -11.67
N LEU A 361 -7.79 8.34 -12.54
CA LEU A 361 -6.54 9.03 -12.24
C LEU A 361 -6.68 10.55 -12.31
N TYR A 362 -7.37 11.09 -13.30
CA TYR A 362 -7.51 12.53 -13.48
C TYR A 362 -8.67 13.08 -12.66
N GLU A 363 -8.46 14.17 -11.91
CA GLU A 363 -9.53 14.78 -11.11
C GLU A 363 -10.43 15.73 -11.93
N GLY A 364 -9.96 16.16 -13.10
CA GLY A 364 -10.71 17.06 -13.96
C GLY A 364 -11.77 16.37 -14.82
N PRO A 365 -12.49 17.15 -15.65
CA PRO A 365 -13.51 16.64 -16.56
C PRO A 365 -12.97 15.62 -17.55
N ALA A 366 -13.79 14.64 -17.94
CA ALA A 366 -13.37 13.59 -18.88
C ALA A 366 -13.17 14.09 -20.33
N ASP A 367 -13.72 15.25 -20.66
CA ASP A 367 -13.59 15.94 -21.96
C ASP A 367 -12.42 16.94 -22.01
N ASP A 368 -11.67 17.10 -20.91
CA ASP A 368 -10.46 17.93 -20.83
C ASP A 368 -9.37 17.45 -21.81
N GLU A 369 -8.60 18.38 -22.38
CA GLU A 369 -7.42 18.10 -23.22
C GLU A 369 -6.44 17.16 -22.50
N VAL A 370 -6.18 17.42 -21.21
CA VAL A 370 -5.26 16.61 -20.40
C VAL A 370 -5.83 15.22 -20.14
N ALA A 371 -7.14 15.11 -19.87
CA ALA A 371 -7.81 13.82 -19.69
C ALA A 371 -7.71 12.96 -20.95
N ASN A 372 -7.93 13.54 -22.12
CA ASN A 372 -7.81 12.87 -23.41
C ASN A 372 -6.36 12.47 -23.72
N ALA A 373 -5.39 13.34 -23.41
CA ALA A 373 -3.96 13.02 -23.59
C ALA A 373 -3.52 11.86 -22.68
N ILE A 374 -3.97 11.84 -21.42
CA ILE A 374 -3.75 10.70 -20.50
C ILE A 374 -4.43 9.45 -21.07
N LYS A 375 -5.69 9.52 -21.49
CA LYS A 375 -6.41 8.37 -22.05
C LYS A 375 -5.68 7.72 -23.22
N MET A 376 -5.05 8.53 -24.07
CA MET A 376 -4.34 8.06 -25.26
C MET A 376 -2.88 7.71 -25.01
N CYS A 377 -2.34 7.97 -23.81
CA CYS A 377 -0.91 7.88 -23.53
C CYS A 377 -0.09 8.71 -24.53
N ASP A 378 -0.59 9.89 -24.89
CA ASP A 378 -0.02 10.69 -25.97
C ASP A 378 1.37 11.21 -25.56
N GLY A 379 2.40 10.76 -26.28
CA GLY A 379 3.80 11.13 -26.05
C GLY A 379 4.35 12.14 -27.07
N SER A 380 3.49 12.76 -27.89
CA SER A 380 3.88 13.80 -28.84
C SER A 380 4.41 15.05 -28.14
N ASP A 381 5.16 15.88 -28.87
CA ASP A 381 5.79 17.09 -28.31
C ASP A 381 4.74 18.19 -28.01
N GLU A 382 3.59 18.16 -28.70
CA GLU A 382 2.47 19.10 -28.53
C GLU A 382 1.54 18.72 -27.36
N ALA A 383 1.48 17.42 -27.02
CA ALA A 383 0.59 16.90 -25.99
C ALA A 383 0.85 17.55 -24.62
N PRO A 384 -0.20 17.81 -23.82
CA PRO A 384 -0.04 18.36 -22.50
C PRO A 384 0.73 17.39 -21.61
N VAL A 385 1.74 17.91 -20.90
CA VAL A 385 2.49 17.14 -19.94
C VAL A 385 1.62 16.91 -18.71
N SER A 386 1.53 15.66 -18.29
CA SER A 386 0.95 15.28 -17.01
C SER A 386 1.80 14.16 -16.42
N MET A 387 2.49 14.44 -15.33
CA MET A 387 3.28 13.47 -14.58
C MET A 387 2.84 13.45 -13.11
N TYR A 388 2.72 12.26 -12.55
CA TYR A 388 2.47 12.09 -11.11
C TYR A 388 3.76 11.75 -10.40
N VAL A 389 4.12 12.50 -9.37
CA VAL A 389 5.20 12.16 -8.44
C VAL A 389 4.61 11.34 -7.29
N SER A 390 5.06 10.09 -7.14
CA SER A 390 4.57 9.18 -6.11
C SER A 390 5.41 9.17 -4.84
N LYS A 391 6.72 9.44 -4.95
CA LYS A 391 7.62 9.55 -3.79
C LYS A 391 8.85 10.40 -4.10
N MET A 392 9.47 10.90 -3.04
CA MET A 392 10.77 11.56 -3.08
C MET A 392 11.85 10.57 -2.67
N ILE A 393 12.81 10.31 -3.56
CA ILE A 393 13.92 9.38 -3.30
C ILE A 393 15.14 10.19 -2.85
N PRO A 394 15.73 9.91 -1.68
CA PRO A 394 16.94 10.58 -1.25
C PRO A 394 18.12 10.24 -2.17
N SER A 395 18.92 11.24 -2.49
CA SER A 395 20.15 11.12 -3.28
C SER A 395 21.38 11.44 -2.42
N ASN A 396 22.55 10.98 -2.84
CA ASN A 396 23.81 11.17 -2.11
C ASN A 396 24.17 12.66 -1.90
N ASP A 397 23.67 13.54 -2.77
CA ASP A 397 23.96 14.97 -2.75
C ASP A 397 23.05 15.77 -1.78
N ASN A 398 22.44 15.11 -0.80
CA ASN A 398 21.54 15.72 0.18
C ASN A 398 20.28 16.36 -0.45
N ARG A 399 19.96 15.95 -1.69
CA ARG A 399 18.80 16.36 -2.48
C ARG A 399 17.85 15.19 -2.68
N PHE A 400 16.65 15.49 -3.16
CA PHE A 400 15.67 14.47 -3.52
C PHE A 400 15.44 14.39 -5.03
N ILE A 401 15.18 13.16 -5.47
CA ILE A 401 14.72 12.84 -6.81
C ILE A 401 13.21 12.62 -6.72
N ALA A 402 12.43 13.42 -7.44
CA ALA A 402 11.00 13.24 -7.56
C ALA A 402 10.71 12.05 -8.48
N PHE A 403 10.37 10.91 -7.89
CA PHE A 403 10.10 9.68 -8.62
C PHE A 403 8.63 9.56 -8.96
N GLY A 404 8.33 9.25 -10.22
CA GLY A 404 6.97 9.28 -10.71
C GLY A 404 6.83 8.74 -12.12
N ARG A 405 5.62 8.91 -12.67
CA ARG A 405 5.28 8.46 -14.02
C ARG A 405 4.74 9.59 -14.86
N VAL A 406 5.23 9.66 -16.10
CA VAL A 406 4.67 10.51 -17.14
C VAL A 406 3.43 9.82 -17.72
N PHE A 407 2.26 10.40 -17.53
CA PHE A 407 0.99 9.89 -18.06
C PHE A 407 0.68 10.43 -19.45
N SER A 408 1.03 11.69 -19.72
CA SER A 408 0.90 12.32 -21.04
C SER A 408 2.01 13.33 -21.30
N GLY A 409 2.24 13.65 -22.57
CA GLY A 409 3.29 14.53 -23.06
C GLY A 409 4.68 13.90 -22.95
N LYS A 410 5.69 14.76 -22.96
CA LYS A 410 7.10 14.37 -22.93
C LYS A 410 7.89 15.35 -22.08
N ILE A 411 8.67 14.85 -21.15
CA ILE A 411 9.49 15.65 -20.22
C ILE A 411 10.95 15.63 -20.67
N PHE A 412 11.61 16.79 -20.62
CA PHE A 412 13.03 16.92 -20.94
C PHE A 412 13.71 18.02 -20.11
N PRO A 413 15.04 17.94 -19.91
CA PRO A 413 15.82 18.99 -19.23
C PRO A 413 15.61 20.38 -19.86
N GLY A 414 15.42 21.39 -19.04
CA GLY A 414 15.14 22.77 -19.44
C GLY A 414 13.65 23.10 -19.64
N MET A 415 12.76 22.10 -19.63
CA MET A 415 11.32 22.35 -19.75
C MET A 415 10.80 23.16 -18.57
N LYS A 416 10.02 24.21 -18.85
CA LYS A 416 9.25 24.94 -17.84
C LYS A 416 8.01 24.12 -17.45
N ILE A 417 7.84 23.91 -16.16
CA ILE A 417 6.77 23.10 -15.60
C ILE A 417 6.11 23.81 -14.41
N ARG A 418 4.87 23.42 -14.14
CA ARG A 418 4.12 23.76 -12.93
C ARG A 418 4.06 22.51 -12.07
N VAL A 419 4.47 22.64 -10.82
CA VAL A 419 4.35 21.60 -9.80
C VAL A 419 3.13 21.96 -8.95
N GLN A 420 2.13 21.10 -8.96
CA GLN A 420 0.86 21.25 -8.26
C GLN A 420 0.84 20.30 -7.05
N GLU A 421 0.65 20.87 -5.86
CA GLU A 421 0.47 20.09 -4.63
C GLU A 421 -0.95 19.49 -4.55
N PRO A 422 -1.15 18.41 -3.76
CA PRO A 422 -2.46 17.85 -3.48
C PRO A 422 -3.46 18.92 -3.01
N GLY A 423 -4.66 18.90 -3.58
CA GLY A 423 -5.73 19.85 -3.24
C GLY A 423 -5.80 21.09 -4.13
N TYR A 424 -4.81 21.34 -5.00
CA TYR A 424 -4.92 22.38 -6.01
C TYR A 424 -6.10 22.11 -6.97
N SER A 425 -6.87 23.16 -7.24
CA SER A 425 -7.95 23.17 -8.22
C SER A 425 -7.79 24.38 -9.17
N PRO A 426 -7.81 24.18 -10.49
CA PRO A 426 -7.66 25.27 -11.43
C PRO A 426 -8.86 26.24 -11.38
N GLY A 427 -8.59 27.52 -11.63
CA GLY A 427 -9.61 28.59 -11.66
C GLY A 427 -9.93 29.23 -10.30
N SER A 428 -9.49 28.65 -9.18
CA SER A 428 -9.59 29.31 -7.87
C SER A 428 -8.42 30.27 -7.63
N GLU A 429 -8.74 31.55 -7.43
CA GLU A 429 -7.77 32.60 -7.09
C GLU A 429 -7.50 32.72 -5.59
N GLU A 430 -8.11 31.86 -4.76
CA GLU A 430 -7.87 31.89 -3.31
C GLU A 430 -6.38 31.65 -2.99
N LEU A 431 -5.87 32.36 -1.98
CA LEU A 431 -4.46 32.22 -1.57
C LEU A 431 -4.12 30.79 -1.12
N SER A 432 -5.09 30.11 -0.49
CA SER A 432 -5.04 28.70 -0.11
C SER A 432 -4.81 27.77 -1.30
N ASN A 433 -5.30 28.15 -2.48
CA ASN A 433 -5.17 27.38 -3.72
C ASN A 433 -3.92 27.77 -4.52
N THR A 434 -3.67 29.08 -4.68
CA THR A 434 -2.53 29.57 -5.46
C THR A 434 -1.17 29.28 -4.81
N SER A 435 -1.12 29.14 -3.49
CA SER A 435 0.09 28.72 -2.76
C SER A 435 0.49 27.25 -3.00
N LEU A 436 -0.40 26.43 -3.57
CA LEU A 436 -0.15 25.03 -3.90
C LEU A 436 0.52 24.84 -5.28
N ILE A 437 0.90 25.93 -5.95
CA ILE A 437 1.50 25.91 -7.28
C ILE A 437 2.91 26.48 -7.24
N HIS A 438 3.85 25.77 -7.88
CA HIS A 438 5.23 26.19 -8.00
C HIS A 438 5.70 26.11 -9.45
N ASN A 439 6.12 27.23 -10.01
CA ASN A 439 6.70 27.27 -11.35
C ASN A 439 8.19 26.94 -11.28
N LYS A 440 8.61 25.90 -12.00
CA LYS A 440 9.98 25.36 -11.98
C LYS A 440 10.47 25.05 -13.38
N SER A 441 11.74 24.68 -13.49
CA SER A 441 12.32 24.11 -14.70
C SER A 441 12.97 22.78 -14.39
N VAL A 442 12.74 21.79 -15.25
CA VAL A 442 13.31 20.45 -15.11
C VAL A 442 14.82 20.55 -15.26
N LEU A 443 15.59 20.18 -14.24
CA LEU A 443 17.05 20.28 -14.31
C LEU A 443 17.64 19.06 -15.03
N ARG A 444 17.23 17.86 -14.60
CA ARG A 444 17.63 16.57 -15.17
C ARG A 444 16.47 15.60 -15.12
N THR A 445 16.44 14.70 -16.10
CA THR A 445 15.52 13.57 -16.18
C THR A 445 16.34 12.30 -16.09
N VAL A 446 15.98 11.39 -15.18
CA VAL A 446 16.77 10.20 -14.88
C VAL A 446 15.91 8.94 -14.88
N VAL A 447 16.49 7.81 -15.30
CA VAL A 447 15.91 6.47 -15.12
C VAL A 447 16.57 5.82 -13.91
N MET A 448 15.75 5.22 -13.05
CA MET A 448 16.22 4.53 -11.85
C MET A 448 16.72 3.13 -12.20
N MET A 449 17.91 2.77 -11.71
CA MET A 449 18.59 1.51 -11.99
C MET A 449 18.98 0.81 -10.68
N GLY A 450 17.99 0.51 -9.84
CA GLY A 450 18.19 -0.02 -8.49
C GLY A 450 18.83 1.03 -7.58
N ARG A 451 20.12 0.86 -7.26
CA ARG A 451 20.85 1.72 -6.31
C ARG A 451 21.33 3.05 -6.90
N GLY A 452 21.32 3.16 -8.23
CA GLY A 452 21.76 4.35 -8.94
C GLY A 452 20.72 4.87 -9.92
N TYR A 453 21.10 5.91 -10.64
CA TYR A 453 20.28 6.48 -11.71
C TYR A 453 21.16 6.88 -12.90
N LYS A 454 20.55 6.97 -14.07
CA LYS A 454 21.22 7.37 -15.32
C LYS A 454 20.41 8.46 -16.00
N ASP A 455 21.07 9.47 -16.55
CA ASP A 455 20.41 10.54 -17.30
C ASP A 455 19.80 10.02 -18.60
N VAL A 456 18.63 10.57 -18.92
CA VAL A 456 18.00 10.42 -20.23
C VAL A 456 17.67 11.80 -20.80
N PRO A 457 17.81 11.99 -22.13
CA PRO A 457 17.63 13.30 -22.75
C PRO A 457 16.17 13.75 -22.75
N ASN A 458 15.23 12.81 -22.79
CA ASN A 458 13.80 13.06 -22.66
C ASN A 458 13.07 11.78 -22.25
N CYS A 459 11.81 11.93 -21.85
CA CYS A 459 10.96 10.84 -21.40
C CYS A 459 9.53 11.06 -21.88
N PRO A 460 9.02 10.25 -22.83
CA PRO A 460 7.63 10.33 -23.27
C PRO A 460 6.69 9.66 -22.27
N ALA A 461 5.40 9.90 -22.46
CA ALA A 461 4.32 9.27 -21.72
C ALA A 461 4.45 7.74 -21.64
N GLY A 462 3.97 7.16 -20.54
CA GLY A 462 4.01 5.74 -20.26
C GLY A 462 5.24 5.25 -19.48
N ASN A 463 6.24 6.11 -19.27
CA ASN A 463 7.48 5.77 -18.59
C ASN A 463 7.52 6.25 -17.13
N ILE A 464 8.27 5.51 -16.32
CA ILE A 464 8.59 5.85 -14.92
C ILE A 464 9.99 6.47 -14.89
N ILE A 465 10.11 7.65 -14.28
CA ILE A 465 11.35 8.43 -14.22
C ILE A 465 11.50 9.15 -12.89
N GLY A 466 12.73 9.60 -12.64
CA GLY A 466 13.06 10.61 -11.65
C GLY A 466 13.26 11.99 -12.29
N ILE A 467 12.80 13.04 -11.61
CA ILE A 467 13.13 14.43 -11.91
C ILE A 467 13.99 15.00 -10.78
N ILE A 468 15.09 15.64 -11.16
CA ILE A 468 15.96 16.38 -10.23
C ILE A 468 15.71 17.88 -10.44
N GLY A 469 15.59 18.64 -9.34
CA GLY A 469 15.46 20.10 -9.37
C GLY A 469 14.13 20.67 -8.86
N ILE A 470 13.23 19.83 -8.34
CA ILE A 470 11.91 20.23 -7.82
C ILE A 470 11.70 19.83 -6.35
N ASP A 471 12.78 19.47 -5.67
CA ASP A 471 12.80 18.98 -4.29
C ASP A 471 12.50 20.05 -3.24
N ASP A 472 12.62 21.33 -3.60
CA ASP A 472 12.34 22.45 -2.70
C ASP A 472 10.85 22.84 -2.64
N CYS A 473 10.07 22.51 -3.67
CA CYS A 473 8.64 22.83 -3.73
C CYS A 473 7.73 21.66 -3.37
N LEU A 474 8.16 20.41 -3.59
CA LEU A 474 7.29 19.25 -3.43
C LEU A 474 7.62 18.45 -2.17
N LYS A 475 6.66 18.37 -1.23
CA LYS A 475 6.86 17.65 0.03
C LYS A 475 6.74 16.13 -0.11
N LYS A 476 5.72 15.59 -0.78
CA LYS A 476 5.48 14.13 -0.80
C LYS A 476 5.08 13.64 -2.18
N THR A 477 3.92 14.09 -2.62
CA THR A 477 3.29 13.72 -3.89
C THR A 477 2.79 14.98 -4.57
N GLY A 478 2.62 14.94 -5.87
CA GLY A 478 2.08 16.06 -6.63
C GLY A 478 1.96 15.76 -8.11
N THR A 479 1.34 16.70 -8.82
CA THR A 479 1.16 16.64 -10.28
C THR A 479 2.10 17.64 -10.94
N ILE A 480 2.80 17.22 -11.98
CA ILE A 480 3.64 18.06 -12.82
C ILE A 480 2.94 18.24 -14.15
N THR A 481 2.81 19.48 -14.60
CA THR A 481 2.17 19.81 -15.87
C THR A 481 2.81 21.02 -16.54
N ASN A 482 2.60 21.17 -17.85
CA ASN A 482 2.94 22.37 -18.61
C ASN A 482 1.71 23.20 -19.00
N ARG A 483 0.51 22.86 -18.51
CA ARG A 483 -0.75 23.56 -18.80
C ARG A 483 -1.25 24.35 -17.60
N GLU A 484 -1.87 25.50 -17.85
CA GLU A 484 -2.38 26.35 -16.78
C GLU A 484 -3.69 25.84 -16.17
N ALA A 485 -4.60 25.34 -17.01
CA ALA A 485 -5.91 24.84 -16.62
C ALA A 485 -5.93 23.36 -16.19
N ALA A 486 -4.77 22.70 -16.13
CA ALA A 486 -4.70 21.29 -15.78
C ALA A 486 -5.12 21.03 -14.32
N HIS A 487 -5.97 20.03 -14.14
CA HIS A 487 -6.31 19.49 -12.83
C HIS A 487 -5.23 18.52 -12.35
N ASN A 488 -5.27 18.24 -11.06
CA ASN A 488 -4.39 17.26 -10.45
C ASN A 488 -4.68 15.83 -10.93
N ILE A 489 -3.64 15.01 -10.90
CA ILE A 489 -3.81 13.56 -10.79
C ILE A 489 -4.20 13.27 -9.34
N ARG A 490 -5.25 12.48 -9.18
CA ARG A 490 -5.85 12.10 -7.90
C ARG A 490 -4.79 11.69 -6.90
N SER A 491 -4.84 12.20 -5.68
CA SER A 491 -3.89 11.79 -4.64
C SER A 491 -4.12 10.36 -4.15
N MET A 492 -3.08 9.73 -3.62
CA MET A 492 -3.19 8.39 -3.04
C MET A 492 -3.98 8.42 -1.73
N LYS A 493 -4.85 7.43 -1.54
CA LYS A 493 -5.46 7.15 -0.24
C LYS A 493 -4.62 6.10 0.45
N PHE A 494 -3.94 6.48 1.53
CA PHE A 494 -3.28 5.50 2.39
C PHE A 494 -4.34 4.71 3.14
N SER A 495 -4.27 3.38 3.09
CA SER A 495 -5.19 2.52 3.84
C SER A 495 -4.84 2.43 5.33
N VAL A 496 -3.70 3.00 5.73
CA VAL A 496 -3.18 2.93 7.09
C VAL A 496 -2.96 4.34 7.61
N SER A 497 -3.31 4.57 8.87
CA SER A 497 -3.10 5.83 9.57
C SER A 497 -1.82 5.77 10.41
N PRO A 498 -1.09 6.88 10.57
CA PRO A 498 0.06 6.93 11.45
C PRO A 498 -0.40 7.01 12.91
N VAL A 499 -0.50 5.85 13.56
CA VAL A 499 -1.05 5.70 14.92
C VAL A 499 0.01 5.63 16.02
N VAL A 500 1.27 5.30 15.68
CA VAL A 500 2.36 5.19 16.64
C VAL A 500 3.17 6.48 16.60
N LYS A 501 3.19 7.23 17.72
CA LYS A 501 3.80 8.56 17.83
C LYS A 501 4.94 8.54 18.85
N VAL A 502 6.05 9.22 18.57
CA VAL A 502 7.15 9.39 19.51
C VAL A 502 7.63 10.83 19.52
N ALA A 503 8.04 11.33 20.69
CA ALA A 503 8.74 12.60 20.78
C ALA A 503 10.24 12.38 20.55
N VAL A 504 10.86 13.25 19.75
CA VAL A 504 12.28 13.18 19.39
C VAL A 504 12.97 14.49 19.72
N SER A 505 14.15 14.38 20.33
CA SER A 505 15.02 15.49 20.67
C SER A 505 16.47 15.21 20.33
N ALA A 506 17.26 16.26 20.13
CA ALA A 506 18.70 16.11 19.88
C ALA A 506 19.41 15.86 21.22
N LYS A 507 20.37 14.93 21.24
CA LYS A 507 21.14 14.66 22.47
C LYS A 507 21.95 15.88 22.92
N ARG A 508 22.38 16.71 21.97
CA ARG A 508 23.12 17.96 22.20
C ARG A 508 22.32 19.15 21.68
N PRO A 509 22.23 20.27 22.42
CA PRO A 509 21.49 21.46 21.98
C PRO A 509 21.99 22.06 20.65
N GLU A 510 23.30 21.98 20.38
CA GLU A 510 23.93 22.47 19.15
C GLU A 510 23.48 21.74 17.88
N ASP A 511 23.01 20.49 18.00
CA ASP A 511 22.55 19.67 16.88
C ASP A 511 21.07 19.92 16.52
N LEU A 512 20.38 20.79 17.26
CA LEU A 512 18.94 21.02 17.09
C LEU A 512 18.57 21.51 15.68
N GLY A 513 19.44 22.31 15.05
CA GLY A 513 19.27 22.73 13.66
C GLY A 513 19.35 21.56 12.66
N LYS A 514 20.34 20.67 12.83
CA LYS A 514 20.49 19.47 11.98
C LYS A 514 19.35 18.49 12.18
N LEU A 515 18.85 18.35 13.42
CA LEU A 515 17.68 17.55 13.70
C LEU A 515 16.45 18.09 12.97
N GLN A 516 16.22 19.42 13.01
CA GLN A 516 15.09 20.03 12.32
C GLN A 516 15.16 19.82 10.80
N GLU A 517 16.36 19.98 10.21
CA GLU A 517 16.58 19.69 8.79
C GLU A 517 16.34 18.21 8.47
N GLY A 518 16.87 17.30 9.29
CA GLY A 518 16.70 15.86 9.11
C GLY A 518 15.24 15.41 9.24
N LEU A 519 14.48 16.01 10.16
CA LEU A 519 13.05 15.76 10.32
C LEU A 519 12.24 16.19 9.09
N ASN A 520 12.56 17.34 8.50
CA ASN A 520 11.93 17.78 7.25
C ASN A 520 12.23 16.80 6.10
N LYS A 521 13.47 16.32 6.01
CA LYS A 521 13.87 15.31 5.01
C LYS A 521 13.18 13.97 5.23
N LEU A 522 13.03 13.53 6.47
CA LEU A 522 12.29 12.31 6.81
C LEU A 522 10.83 12.42 6.36
N ALA A 523 10.17 13.53 6.70
CA ALA A 523 8.79 13.80 6.30
C ALA A 523 8.61 13.88 4.78
N GLN A 524 9.66 14.28 4.05
CA GLN A 524 9.67 14.32 2.58
C GLN A 524 9.89 12.94 1.95
N SER A 525 10.75 12.11 2.55
CA SER A 525 11.06 10.78 2.03
C SER A 525 9.94 9.77 2.25
N ASP A 526 9.29 9.78 3.42
CA ASP A 526 8.27 8.79 3.77
C ASP A 526 6.86 9.38 3.62
N PRO A 527 6.01 8.84 2.72
CA PRO A 527 4.69 9.39 2.48
C PRO A 527 3.75 9.37 3.70
N LEU A 528 3.93 8.44 4.62
CA LEU A 528 3.04 8.22 5.78
C LEU A 528 3.62 8.74 7.10
N CYS A 529 4.93 8.97 7.16
CA CYS A 529 5.55 9.66 8.29
C CYS A 529 4.99 11.08 8.43
N VAL A 530 4.48 11.41 9.61
CA VAL A 530 4.02 12.75 9.97
C VAL A 530 4.96 13.31 11.02
N VAL A 531 5.56 14.46 10.71
CA VAL A 531 6.38 15.22 11.66
C VAL A 531 5.58 16.44 12.10
N GLU A 532 5.39 16.56 13.40
CA GLU A 532 4.69 17.68 14.03
C GLU A 532 5.55 18.27 15.13
N ARG A 533 5.46 19.59 15.28
CA ARG A 533 5.99 20.28 16.45
C ARG A 533 4.83 20.65 17.35
N ASN A 534 4.87 20.21 18.60
CA ASN A 534 3.84 20.57 19.57
C ASN A 534 4.05 22.00 20.11
N ASP A 535 3.05 22.51 20.82
CA ASP A 535 3.08 23.86 21.43
C ASP A 535 4.23 24.06 22.42
N LYS A 536 4.81 22.97 22.94
CA LYS A 536 5.96 22.98 23.85
C LYS A 536 7.30 22.99 23.09
N GLY A 537 7.24 23.06 21.76
CA GLY A 537 8.40 23.07 20.89
C GLY A 537 9.08 21.72 20.71
N GLN A 538 8.51 20.61 21.22
CA GLN A 538 9.01 19.26 20.99
C GLN A 538 8.59 18.75 19.62
N ASN A 539 9.51 18.10 18.94
CA ASN A 539 9.24 17.45 17.67
C ASN A 539 8.69 16.04 17.93
N THR A 540 7.70 15.64 17.15
CA THR A 540 7.07 14.34 17.25
C THR A 540 7.00 13.70 15.87
N ILE A 541 7.21 12.38 15.82
CA ILE A 541 7.14 11.56 14.61
C ILE A 541 5.99 10.57 14.80
N ALA A 542 5.06 10.51 13.85
CA ALA A 542 4.00 9.52 13.83
C ALA A 542 4.12 8.61 12.59
N CYS A 543 4.01 7.29 12.81
CA CYS A 543 4.20 6.23 11.84
C CYS A 543 3.09 5.17 11.94
N ALA A 544 3.00 4.29 10.94
CA ALA A 544 1.95 3.25 10.86
C ALA A 544 1.99 2.23 12.00
N GLY A 545 3.21 1.87 12.44
CA GLY A 545 3.48 0.77 13.36
C GLY A 545 4.85 0.92 14.01
N SER A 546 5.17 0.04 14.95
CA SER A 546 6.42 0.09 15.71
C SER A 546 7.65 -0.17 14.85
N LEU A 547 7.56 -1.11 13.89
CA LEU A 547 8.65 -1.40 12.97
C LEU A 547 8.90 -0.23 12.04
N HIS A 548 7.84 0.37 11.49
CA HIS A 548 7.96 1.60 10.71
C HIS A 548 8.67 2.69 11.51
N LEU A 549 8.25 2.92 12.76
CA LEU A 549 8.83 3.95 13.60
C LEU A 549 10.33 3.71 13.87
N GLU A 550 10.71 2.47 14.18
CA GLU A 550 12.10 2.08 14.41
C GLU A 550 13.00 2.46 13.22
N ILE A 551 12.53 2.16 12.01
CA ILE A 551 13.27 2.49 10.78
C ILE A 551 13.32 3.99 10.54
N CYS A 552 12.21 4.71 10.76
CA CYS A 552 12.20 6.17 10.64
C CYS A 552 13.20 6.83 11.60
N LEU A 553 13.29 6.35 12.84
CA LEU A 553 14.25 6.83 13.83
C LEU A 553 15.69 6.54 13.41
N LYS A 554 15.96 5.32 12.90
CA LYS A 554 17.27 4.94 12.39
C LYS A 554 17.67 5.81 11.18
N ASP A 555 16.78 5.98 10.20
CA ASP A 555 17.00 6.83 9.03
C ASP A 555 17.22 8.30 9.43
N LEU A 556 16.47 8.81 10.40
CA LEU A 556 16.66 10.16 10.93
C LEU A 556 18.06 10.31 11.53
N GLN A 557 18.47 9.38 12.38
CA GLN A 557 19.75 9.45 13.07
C GLN A 557 20.93 9.27 12.10
N ASP A 558 20.86 8.28 11.22
CA ASP A 558 22.01 7.80 10.45
C ASP A 558 22.10 8.44 9.05
N GLN A 559 20.96 8.76 8.42
CA GLN A 559 20.92 9.24 7.03
C GLN A 559 20.60 10.73 6.93
N TYR A 560 19.59 11.23 7.64
CA TYR A 560 19.07 12.58 7.41
C TYR A 560 19.67 13.64 8.33
N ALA A 561 19.54 13.48 9.65
CA ALA A 561 20.06 14.43 10.62
C ALA A 561 21.55 14.20 10.89
N LYS A 562 22.02 12.94 10.83
CA LYS A 562 23.41 12.54 11.08
C LYS A 562 23.92 13.01 12.45
N VAL A 563 23.05 12.94 13.46
CA VAL A 563 23.32 13.34 14.84
C VAL A 563 22.67 12.37 15.82
N PRO A 564 23.26 12.12 17.00
CA PRO A 564 22.63 11.29 18.02
C PRO A 564 21.31 11.90 18.50
N ILE A 565 20.23 11.11 18.46
CA ILE A 565 18.90 11.52 18.91
C ILE A 565 18.49 10.82 20.20
N ILE A 566 17.55 11.41 20.93
CA ILE A 566 16.83 10.81 22.04
C ILE A 566 15.38 10.70 21.60
N ALA A 567 14.86 9.48 21.58
CA ALA A 567 13.45 9.20 21.35
C ALA A 567 12.81 8.76 22.68
N ASP A 568 11.63 9.30 22.97
CA ASP A 568 10.83 8.88 24.12
C ASP A 568 10.17 7.51 23.85
N ASP A 569 9.45 6.96 24.82
CA ASP A 569 8.67 5.75 24.60
C ASP A 569 7.55 5.99 23.57
N PRO A 570 7.26 5.01 22.69
CA PRO A 570 6.19 5.13 21.71
C PRO A 570 4.83 5.28 22.40
N LEU A 571 4.05 6.22 21.91
CA LEU A 571 2.67 6.49 22.28
C LEU A 571 1.75 6.07 21.15
N VAL A 572 0.49 5.82 21.49
CA VAL A 572 -0.56 5.69 20.49
C VAL A 572 -1.39 6.97 20.44
N THR A 573 -1.85 7.33 19.25
CA THR A 573 -2.78 8.44 19.07
C THR A 573 -4.16 8.01 19.57
N TYR A 574 -4.68 8.70 20.58
CA TYR A 574 -6.04 8.51 21.09
C TYR A 574 -6.96 9.60 20.53
N PHE A 575 -8.27 9.38 20.58
CA PHE A 575 -9.24 10.46 20.44
C PHE A 575 -10.05 10.65 21.73
N GLU A 576 -10.49 11.89 21.97
CA GLU A 576 -11.35 12.24 23.09
C GLU A 576 -12.81 12.24 22.64
N GLY A 577 -13.69 11.55 23.36
CA GLY A 577 -15.11 11.45 23.06
C GLY A 577 -15.99 11.65 24.27
N ILE A 578 -17.29 11.43 24.08
CA ILE A 578 -18.31 11.48 25.14
C ILE A 578 -19.20 10.24 25.08
N SER A 579 -19.71 9.81 26.23
CA SER A 579 -20.64 8.67 26.34
C SER A 579 -22.10 9.09 26.43
N CYS A 580 -22.39 10.30 26.92
CA CYS A 580 -23.75 10.80 27.08
C CYS A 580 -23.91 12.23 26.55
N ALA A 581 -25.16 12.65 26.36
CA ALA A 581 -25.47 14.03 25.98
C ALA A 581 -25.56 14.93 27.21
N VAL A 582 -25.16 16.19 27.04
CA VAL A 582 -25.44 17.28 27.99
C VAL A 582 -26.54 18.13 27.38
N SER A 583 -27.79 17.85 27.77
CA SER A 583 -28.99 18.52 27.25
C SER A 583 -29.22 19.90 27.87
N ASP A 584 -28.78 20.10 29.12
CA ASP A 584 -28.86 21.39 29.79
C ASP A 584 -27.75 22.31 29.29
N SER A 585 -28.14 23.40 28.63
CA SER A 585 -27.18 24.33 28.04
C SER A 585 -26.23 24.90 29.08
N LYS A 586 -24.93 24.79 28.85
CA LYS A 586 -23.89 25.40 29.67
C LYS A 586 -23.45 26.73 29.06
N MET A 587 -22.92 27.62 29.88
CA MET A 587 -22.60 29.00 29.49
C MET A 587 -21.14 29.36 29.77
N THR A 588 -20.58 30.16 28.87
CA THR A 588 -19.34 30.90 29.12
C THR A 588 -19.52 32.36 28.71
N LYS A 589 -18.74 33.26 29.32
CA LYS A 589 -18.75 34.69 29.01
C LYS A 589 -17.41 35.16 28.47
N SER A 590 -17.50 36.14 27.58
CA SER A 590 -16.36 36.92 27.10
C SER A 590 -15.66 37.69 28.24
N ALA A 591 -14.40 38.05 28.03
CA ALA A 591 -13.60 38.78 29.02
C ALA A 591 -14.24 40.13 29.39
N ASN A 592 -14.89 40.81 28.44
CA ASN A 592 -15.66 42.01 28.69
C ASN A 592 -17.02 41.76 29.38
N LYS A 593 -17.42 40.50 29.61
CA LYS A 593 -18.70 40.07 30.21
C LYS A 593 -19.97 40.45 29.44
N HIS A 594 -19.83 41.00 28.23
CA HIS A 594 -20.96 41.49 27.45
C HIS A 594 -21.52 40.42 26.51
N ASN A 595 -20.69 39.44 26.13
CA ASN A 595 -21.12 38.30 25.34
C ASN A 595 -21.18 37.04 26.20
N ARG A 596 -22.27 36.28 26.08
CA ARG A 596 -22.49 34.97 26.70
C ARG A 596 -22.92 33.98 25.63
N ILE A 597 -22.32 32.80 25.61
CA ILE A 597 -22.61 31.74 24.63
C ILE A 597 -23.12 30.52 25.38
N TYR A 598 -24.18 29.91 24.87
CA TYR A 598 -24.82 28.73 25.44
C TYR A 598 -24.79 27.57 24.46
N MET A 599 -24.24 26.43 24.87
CA MET A 599 -24.12 25.24 24.03
C MET A 599 -24.52 23.97 24.77
N THR A 600 -24.90 22.97 23.99
CA THR A 600 -25.07 21.56 24.40
C THR A 600 -24.15 20.69 23.55
N VAL A 601 -23.93 19.44 23.98
CA VAL A 601 -23.18 18.45 23.21
C VAL A 601 -23.87 17.09 23.29
N GLU A 602 -23.85 16.34 22.20
CA GLU A 602 -24.30 14.95 22.16
C GLU A 602 -23.38 14.10 21.28
N PRO A 603 -23.29 12.78 21.54
CA PRO A 603 -22.51 11.87 20.71
C PRO A 603 -23.14 11.76 19.32
N LEU A 604 -22.30 11.82 18.30
CA LEU A 604 -22.69 11.64 16.91
C LEU A 604 -22.72 10.16 16.56
N ASP A 605 -23.71 9.75 15.76
CA ASP A 605 -23.78 8.37 15.26
C ASP A 605 -22.53 8.01 14.44
N GLN A 606 -22.01 6.80 14.65
CA GLN A 606 -20.75 6.36 14.05
C GLN A 606 -20.82 6.33 12.51
N ASN A 607 -21.96 5.97 11.93
CA ASN A 607 -22.15 5.97 10.47
C ASN A 607 -22.05 7.40 9.91
N ILE A 608 -22.50 8.41 10.67
CA ILE A 608 -22.30 9.80 10.28
C ILE A 608 -20.81 10.16 10.34
N VAL A 609 -20.13 9.85 11.46
CA VAL A 609 -18.70 10.18 11.67
C VAL A 609 -17.84 9.65 10.53
N ASP A 610 -18.03 8.39 10.15
CA ASP A 610 -17.20 7.73 9.13
C ASP A 610 -17.43 8.30 7.71
N ASN A 611 -18.58 8.94 7.48
CA ASN A 611 -18.96 9.52 6.19
C ASN A 611 -18.92 11.06 6.15
N LEU A 612 -18.51 11.73 7.24
CA LEU A 612 -18.53 13.20 7.35
C LEU A 612 -17.79 13.88 6.19
N LYS A 613 -16.66 13.31 5.77
CA LYS A 613 -15.84 13.83 4.67
C LYS A 613 -16.60 13.81 3.34
N ASP A 614 -17.39 12.77 3.11
CA ASP A 614 -18.11 12.55 1.85
C ASP A 614 -19.44 13.31 1.78
N VAL A 615 -20.02 13.67 2.93
CA VAL A 615 -21.26 14.46 2.99
C VAL A 615 -21.03 15.96 3.14
N LYS A 616 -19.84 16.38 3.59
CA LYS A 616 -19.44 17.80 3.76
C LYS A 616 -19.68 18.60 2.48
N SER A 617 -20.32 19.75 2.62
CA SER A 617 -20.52 20.73 1.54
C SER A 617 -20.81 22.10 2.14
N ASP A 618 -20.27 23.16 1.53
CA ASP A 618 -20.52 24.54 1.96
C ASP A 618 -21.95 25.00 1.60
N GLN A 619 -22.59 24.35 0.63
CA GLN A 619 -23.97 24.62 0.24
C GLN A 619 -24.96 23.74 1.02
N ALA A 620 -25.86 24.37 1.78
CA ALA A 620 -26.82 23.68 2.64
C ALA A 620 -27.78 22.73 1.90
N LYS A 621 -28.20 23.06 0.67
CA LYS A 621 -29.07 22.20 -0.14
C LYS A 621 -28.34 20.94 -0.62
N THR A 622 -27.11 21.10 -1.08
CA THR A 622 -26.24 20.00 -1.53
C THR A 622 -25.89 19.10 -0.36
N MET A 623 -25.55 19.69 0.79
CA MET A 623 -25.30 18.96 2.02
C MET A 623 -26.52 18.13 2.45
N ALA A 624 -27.72 18.72 2.51
CA ALA A 624 -28.94 17.98 2.83
C ALA A 624 -29.23 16.84 1.81
N THR A 625 -28.87 17.05 0.55
CA THR A 625 -28.98 16.01 -0.49
C THR A 625 -27.99 14.87 -0.25
N ASN A 626 -26.72 15.19 0.06
CA ASN A 626 -25.69 14.21 0.37
C ASN A 626 -26.08 13.33 1.57
N PHE A 627 -26.55 13.93 2.67
CA PHE A 627 -26.99 13.17 3.84
C PHE A 627 -28.16 12.24 3.53
N ARG A 628 -29.13 12.71 2.73
CA ARG A 628 -30.28 11.90 2.32
C ARG A 628 -29.88 10.76 1.38
N GLU A 629 -29.05 11.03 0.38
CA GLU A 629 -28.70 10.02 -0.63
C GLU A 629 -27.66 9.02 -0.15
N LYS A 630 -26.70 9.45 0.68
CA LYS A 630 -25.61 8.58 1.15
C LYS A 630 -25.91 7.90 2.49
N LEU A 631 -26.67 8.54 3.38
CA LEU A 631 -26.90 8.06 4.75
C LEU A 631 -28.38 7.85 5.10
N ASP A 632 -29.31 8.19 4.20
CA ASP A 632 -30.76 8.19 4.45
C ASP A 632 -31.21 9.03 5.67
N ILE A 633 -30.51 10.14 5.94
CA ILE A 633 -30.83 11.06 7.05
C ILE A 633 -31.48 12.33 6.49
N ARG A 634 -32.59 12.77 7.09
CA ARG A 634 -33.40 13.92 6.63
C ARG A 634 -33.60 14.99 7.71
N ASP A 635 -32.84 14.93 8.78
CA ASP A 635 -33.04 15.79 9.94
C ASP A 635 -32.82 17.28 9.63
N ASP A 636 -33.62 18.14 10.26
CA ASP A 636 -33.59 19.59 10.05
C ASP A 636 -32.26 20.24 10.44
N TRP A 637 -31.53 19.65 11.39
CA TRP A 637 -30.25 20.18 11.87
C TRP A 637 -29.17 20.15 10.79
N ILE A 638 -29.28 19.28 9.77
CA ILE A 638 -28.29 19.16 8.71
C ILE A 638 -28.10 20.50 7.99
N ARG A 639 -29.19 21.22 7.71
CA ARG A 639 -29.12 22.52 7.01
C ARG A 639 -28.53 23.64 7.87
N LYS A 640 -28.37 23.41 9.17
CA LYS A 640 -27.88 24.37 10.16
C LYS A 640 -26.46 24.06 10.61
N ILE A 641 -25.75 23.14 9.97
CA ILE A 641 -24.34 22.87 10.23
C ILE A 641 -23.55 24.15 9.88
N TRP A 642 -22.85 24.66 10.88
CA TRP A 642 -21.98 25.83 10.75
C TRP A 642 -20.54 25.46 10.46
N CYS A 643 -20.03 24.41 11.11
CA CYS A 643 -18.64 24.03 11.02
C CYS A 643 -18.46 22.52 11.10
N TYR A 644 -17.53 22.03 10.29
CA TYR A 644 -16.93 20.71 10.38
C TYR A 644 -15.53 20.86 10.97
N ALA A 645 -15.15 19.99 11.91
CA ALA A 645 -13.82 20.03 12.49
C ALA A 645 -13.32 18.63 12.91
N PRO A 646 -12.03 18.28 12.69
CA PRO A 646 -10.99 19.05 11.99
C PRO A 646 -11.31 19.34 10.51
N GLU A 647 -10.66 20.33 9.92
CA GLU A 647 -11.08 20.87 8.61
C GLU A 647 -10.87 19.90 7.43
N VAL A 648 -9.74 19.18 7.45
CA VAL A 648 -9.30 18.25 6.38
C VAL A 648 -9.99 16.88 6.50
N ASN A 649 -10.07 16.35 7.71
CA ASN A 649 -10.71 15.07 8.04
C ASN A 649 -11.69 15.30 9.19
N PRO A 650 -12.92 15.73 8.88
CA PRO A 650 -13.89 16.12 9.90
C PRO A 650 -14.39 14.93 10.71
N LEU A 651 -14.43 15.11 12.03
CA LEU A 651 -14.90 14.12 13.00
C LEU A 651 -16.04 14.66 13.89
N ASN A 652 -16.26 15.98 13.87
CA ASN A 652 -17.19 16.69 14.73
C ASN A 652 -17.93 17.75 13.95
N LEU A 653 -19.09 18.14 14.49
CA LEU A 653 -20.01 19.10 13.90
C LEU A 653 -20.38 20.18 14.92
N LEU A 654 -20.47 21.42 14.44
CA LEU A 654 -21.16 22.51 15.13
C LEU A 654 -22.43 22.86 14.37
N VAL A 655 -23.55 22.87 15.08
CA VAL A 655 -24.88 23.19 14.55
C VAL A 655 -25.43 24.45 15.22
N ASP A 656 -26.07 25.30 14.44
CA ASP A 656 -26.85 26.42 14.95
C ASP A 656 -28.26 25.99 15.36
N GLY A 657 -28.51 25.98 16.67
CA GLY A 657 -29.81 25.74 17.28
C GLY A 657 -30.52 27.02 17.74
N THR A 658 -29.93 28.21 17.51
CA THR A 658 -30.45 29.47 18.04
C THR A 658 -31.75 29.90 17.36
N LYS A 659 -32.56 30.68 18.08
CA LYS A 659 -33.81 31.25 17.57
C LYS A 659 -33.93 32.71 17.99
N GLY A 660 -34.17 33.61 17.04
CA GLY A 660 -34.50 35.01 17.33
C GLY A 660 -33.32 35.96 17.57
N ILE A 661 -32.08 35.56 17.25
CA ILE A 661 -30.89 36.42 17.40
C ILE A 661 -30.53 37.01 16.03
N SER A 662 -30.80 38.29 15.82
CA SER A 662 -30.63 38.97 14.52
C SER A 662 -29.17 39.05 14.06
N ILE A 663 -28.23 39.19 15.00
CA ILE A 663 -26.79 39.41 14.75
C ILE A 663 -25.95 38.13 14.89
N ILE A 664 -26.57 36.95 14.93
CA ILE A 664 -25.88 35.68 15.17
C ILE A 664 -24.85 35.33 14.07
N ASN A 665 -25.18 35.69 12.83
CA ASN A 665 -24.32 35.43 11.68
C ASN A 665 -23.01 36.24 11.70
N GLU A 666 -22.98 37.38 12.39
CA GLU A 666 -21.77 38.21 12.50
C GLU A 666 -20.66 37.55 13.30
N ILE A 667 -21.02 36.67 14.24
CA ILE A 667 -20.05 35.97 15.09
C ILE A 667 -19.71 34.56 14.59
N LYS A 668 -20.35 34.09 13.52
CA LYS A 668 -20.23 32.71 13.02
C LYS A 668 -18.78 32.28 12.85
N GLU A 669 -17.96 33.08 12.16
CA GLU A 669 -16.54 32.73 11.93
C GLU A 669 -15.70 32.74 13.21
N HIS A 670 -16.04 33.60 14.18
CA HIS A 670 -15.37 33.61 15.48
C HIS A 670 -15.71 32.35 16.29
N VAL A 671 -16.97 31.92 16.26
CA VAL A 671 -17.40 30.66 16.88
C VAL A 671 -16.77 29.46 16.18
N ASN A 672 -16.77 29.43 14.85
CA ASN A 672 -16.13 28.36 14.06
C ASN A 672 -14.64 28.23 14.40
N THR A 673 -13.93 29.36 14.52
CA THR A 673 -12.51 29.36 14.90
C THR A 673 -12.29 28.83 16.32
N GLY A 674 -13.11 29.26 17.28
CA GLY A 674 -13.07 28.75 18.66
C GLY A 674 -13.38 27.26 18.75
N PHE A 675 -14.36 26.80 17.97
CA PHE A 675 -14.74 25.40 17.88
C PHE A 675 -13.60 24.53 17.32
N ARG A 676 -13.00 24.93 16.19
CA ARG A 676 -11.82 24.24 15.62
C ARG A 676 -10.67 24.16 16.62
N ALA A 677 -10.39 25.25 17.32
CA ALA A 677 -9.35 25.30 18.34
C ALA A 677 -9.65 24.42 19.56
N ALA A 678 -10.92 24.19 19.89
CA ALA A 678 -11.32 23.28 20.96
C ALA A 678 -11.16 21.83 20.53
N VAL A 679 -11.70 21.45 19.38
CA VAL A 679 -11.70 20.04 18.96
C VAL A 679 -10.32 19.50 18.59
N ASN A 680 -9.37 20.36 18.20
CA ASN A 680 -8.00 19.94 17.92
C ASN A 680 -7.15 19.76 19.20
N ASP A 681 -7.62 20.27 20.35
CA ASP A 681 -6.90 20.29 21.62
C ASP A 681 -7.89 19.97 22.74
N GLY A 682 -8.24 18.69 22.88
CA GLY A 682 -9.20 18.22 23.87
C GLY A 682 -8.77 18.45 25.33
N PRO A 683 -9.72 18.55 26.29
CA PRO A 683 -9.40 18.83 27.69
C PRO A 683 -8.78 17.65 28.45
N LEU A 684 -9.02 16.42 27.99
CA LEU A 684 -8.74 15.19 28.72
C LEU A 684 -7.25 14.86 28.67
N ILE A 685 -6.65 14.83 27.48
CA ILE A 685 -5.24 14.51 27.23
C ILE A 685 -4.62 15.42 26.16
N GLY A 686 -5.32 16.45 25.69
CA GLY A 686 -4.84 17.34 24.63
C GLY A 686 -4.74 16.62 23.29
N GLU A 687 -5.64 15.67 23.02
CA GLU A 687 -5.79 15.01 21.71
C GLU A 687 -7.05 15.51 21.00
N VAL A 688 -7.15 15.16 19.71
CA VAL A 688 -8.30 15.54 18.89
C VAL A 688 -9.59 14.92 19.45
N MET A 689 -10.66 15.68 19.46
CA MET A 689 -12.00 15.21 19.80
C MET A 689 -12.61 14.43 18.62
N ARG A 690 -13.42 13.40 18.90
CA ARG A 690 -14.09 12.58 17.89
C ARG A 690 -15.56 12.35 18.22
N GLY A 691 -16.40 12.42 17.19
CA GLY A 691 -17.79 11.94 17.25
C GLY A 691 -18.70 12.86 18.04
N LEU A 692 -18.48 14.18 17.97
CA LEU A 692 -19.23 15.15 18.76
C LEU A 692 -20.13 16.03 17.89
N LYS A 693 -21.40 16.17 18.30
CA LYS A 693 -22.32 17.20 17.79
C LYS A 693 -22.49 18.27 18.84
N PHE A 694 -21.89 19.44 18.61
CA PHE A 694 -22.14 20.62 19.41
C PHE A 694 -23.31 21.40 18.82
N GLU A 695 -24.19 21.91 19.67
CA GLU A 695 -25.31 22.75 19.26
C GLU A 695 -25.28 24.07 20.02
N LEU A 696 -25.22 25.17 19.27
CA LEU A 696 -25.35 26.52 19.80
C LEU A 696 -26.83 26.79 20.10
N LYS A 697 -27.19 26.79 21.38
CA LYS A 697 -28.58 26.94 21.84
C LYS A 697 -29.01 28.40 21.94
N ASP A 698 -28.13 29.26 22.45
CA ASP A 698 -28.43 30.68 22.66
C ASP A 698 -27.13 31.51 22.70
N ALA A 699 -27.26 32.82 22.49
CA ALA A 699 -26.18 33.77 22.64
C ALA A 699 -26.71 35.16 23.05
N VAL A 700 -26.16 35.71 24.13
CA VAL A 700 -26.33 37.13 24.48
C VAL A 700 -25.13 37.86 23.91
N LEU A 701 -25.34 38.79 22.98
CA LEU A 701 -24.26 39.48 22.27
C LEU A 701 -24.34 40.98 22.51
N HIS A 702 -23.18 41.63 22.63
CA HIS A 702 -23.14 43.08 22.75
C HIS A 702 -23.69 43.75 21.49
N ALA A 703 -24.29 44.93 21.59
CA ALA A 703 -24.88 45.64 20.44
C ALA A 703 -23.84 46.08 19.40
N ASP A 704 -22.67 46.55 19.85
CA ASP A 704 -21.59 46.99 18.95
C ASP A 704 -20.64 45.86 18.55
N ALA A 705 -20.33 45.77 17.25
CA ALA A 705 -19.45 44.75 16.68
C ALA A 705 -18.02 44.74 17.26
N ILE A 706 -17.50 45.90 17.66
CA ILE A 706 -16.16 46.04 18.27
C ILE A 706 -16.04 45.18 19.53
N HIS A 707 -17.14 45.02 20.28
CA HIS A 707 -17.17 44.22 21.49
C HIS A 707 -17.46 42.73 21.25
N ARG A 708 -17.65 42.31 19.99
CA ARG A 708 -17.93 40.92 19.57
C ARG A 708 -16.77 40.25 18.80
N GLY A 709 -15.62 40.92 18.68
CA GLY A 709 -14.51 40.41 17.87
C GLY A 709 -13.91 39.08 18.33
N ILE A 710 -13.08 38.47 17.49
CA ILE A 710 -12.47 37.14 17.72
C ILE A 710 -11.82 36.98 19.10
N ASN A 711 -11.12 38.00 19.58
CA ASN A 711 -10.45 37.97 20.90
C ASN A 711 -11.43 37.85 22.07
N GLN A 712 -12.70 38.23 21.88
CA GLN A 712 -13.73 38.13 22.91
C GLN A 712 -14.47 36.80 22.89
N LEU A 713 -14.52 36.10 21.75
CA LEU A 713 -15.32 34.87 21.58
C LEU A 713 -14.49 33.60 21.47
N LEU A 714 -13.23 33.68 21.04
CA LEU A 714 -12.36 32.52 20.86
C LEU A 714 -12.21 31.70 22.15
N GLN A 715 -11.80 32.36 23.24
CA GLN A 715 -11.56 31.67 24.51
C GLN A 715 -12.85 31.16 25.18
N PRO A 716 -13.96 31.93 25.23
CA PRO A 716 -15.22 31.42 25.75
C PRO A 716 -15.73 30.20 24.99
N VAL A 717 -15.74 30.22 23.65
CA VAL A 717 -16.16 29.07 22.85
C VAL A 717 -15.24 27.87 23.11
N LYS A 718 -13.92 28.09 23.14
CA LYS A 718 -12.95 27.04 23.46
C LYS A 718 -13.21 26.41 24.83
N ASN A 719 -13.41 27.23 25.85
CA ASN A 719 -13.72 26.77 27.21
C ASN A 719 -15.05 26.04 27.26
N LEU A 720 -16.08 26.56 26.60
CA LEU A 720 -17.42 25.97 26.60
C LEU A 720 -17.40 24.56 26.01
N CYS A 721 -16.77 24.39 24.84
CA CYS A 721 -16.64 23.08 24.20
C CYS A 721 -15.85 22.09 25.07
N LYS A 722 -14.72 22.53 25.67
CA LYS A 722 -13.91 21.70 26.58
C LYS A 722 -14.68 21.31 27.84
N GLY A 723 -15.35 22.25 28.49
CA GLY A 723 -16.18 21.98 29.67
C GLY A 723 -17.32 21.02 29.36
N LEU A 724 -17.99 21.19 28.22
CA LEU A 724 -19.07 20.31 27.77
C LEU A 724 -18.60 18.87 27.57
N LEU A 725 -17.44 18.67 26.94
CA LEU A 725 -16.86 17.32 26.82
C LEU A 725 -16.68 16.67 28.19
N LEU A 726 -16.10 17.42 29.15
CA LEU A 726 -15.87 16.93 30.52
C LEU A 726 -17.17 16.61 31.27
N ALA A 727 -18.24 17.37 31.02
CA ALA A 727 -19.55 17.16 31.65
C ALA A 727 -20.33 15.99 31.04
N ALA A 728 -19.95 15.51 29.86
CA ALA A 728 -20.70 14.56 29.03
C ALA A 728 -20.25 13.10 29.19
N GLY A 729 -19.71 12.73 30.36
CA GLY A 729 -19.17 11.39 30.59
C GLY A 729 -18.01 11.08 29.64
N PRO A 730 -16.82 11.65 29.85
CA PRO A 730 -15.73 11.60 28.89
C PRO A 730 -15.26 10.17 28.63
N ILE A 731 -14.90 9.87 27.39
CA ILE A 731 -14.31 8.60 26.98
C ILE A 731 -13.04 8.85 26.17
N LEU A 732 -12.17 7.83 26.12
CA LEU A 732 -11.05 7.79 25.19
C LEU A 732 -11.31 6.72 24.14
N TYR A 733 -10.99 7.02 22.90
CA TYR A 733 -10.90 6.04 21.84
C TYR A 733 -9.46 5.59 21.67
N GLU A 734 -9.21 4.28 21.78
CA GLU A 734 -7.93 3.66 21.47
C GLU A 734 -7.93 3.06 20.06
N PRO A 735 -6.80 3.11 19.34
CA PRO A 735 -6.71 2.46 18.04
C PRO A 735 -6.56 0.94 18.20
N ILE A 736 -7.24 0.20 17.33
CA ILE A 736 -7.26 -1.26 17.29
C ILE A 736 -6.66 -1.75 15.96
N TYR A 737 -5.74 -2.70 16.06
CA TYR A 737 -5.29 -3.50 14.94
C TYR A 737 -6.21 -4.71 14.74
N GLU A 738 -6.47 -5.03 13.49
CA GLU A 738 -6.81 -6.40 13.11
C GLU A 738 -5.50 -7.17 12.98
N VAL A 739 -5.44 -8.35 13.60
CA VAL A 739 -4.27 -9.21 13.65
C VAL A 739 -4.57 -10.53 12.96
N GLU A 740 -3.66 -10.96 12.09
CA GLU A 740 -3.63 -12.30 11.53
C GLU A 740 -2.34 -12.99 11.96
N ILE A 741 -2.49 -14.15 12.60
CA ILE A 741 -1.38 -14.93 13.12
C ILE A 741 -1.34 -16.27 12.41
N THR A 742 -0.24 -16.54 11.73
CA THR A 742 0.04 -17.86 11.14
C THR A 742 0.96 -18.63 12.07
N THR A 743 0.56 -19.83 12.46
CA THR A 743 1.32 -20.68 13.38
C THR A 743 1.09 -22.16 13.10
N PRO A 744 2.05 -23.06 13.35
CA PRO A 744 1.76 -24.49 13.39
C PRO A 744 0.66 -24.80 14.43
N ASN A 745 -0.16 -25.82 14.15
CA ASN A 745 -1.31 -26.25 14.95
C ASN A 745 -0.93 -26.49 16.41
N ASP A 746 0.25 -27.08 16.65
CA ASP A 746 0.80 -27.37 17.98
C ASP A 746 0.95 -26.12 18.87
N TYR A 747 1.10 -24.94 18.28
CA TYR A 747 1.30 -23.67 18.99
C TYR A 747 0.06 -22.77 18.97
N SER A 748 -1.02 -23.17 18.29
CA SER A 748 -2.25 -22.36 18.18
C SER A 748 -2.82 -21.95 19.54
N GLY A 749 -2.82 -22.86 20.52
CA GLY A 749 -3.26 -22.58 21.89
C GLY A 749 -2.40 -21.54 22.59
N ALA A 750 -1.07 -21.69 22.55
CA ALA A 750 -0.13 -20.76 23.17
C ALA A 750 -0.22 -19.36 22.56
N VAL A 751 -0.31 -19.27 21.23
CA VAL A 751 -0.50 -18.02 20.49
C VAL A 751 -1.79 -17.32 20.90
N THR A 752 -2.89 -18.09 20.99
CA THR A 752 -4.20 -17.54 21.42
C THR A 752 -4.13 -17.00 22.85
N THR A 753 -3.46 -17.70 23.77
CA THR A 753 -3.27 -17.22 25.15
C THR A 753 -2.50 -15.89 25.18
N ILE A 754 -1.45 -15.74 24.37
CA ILE A 754 -0.68 -14.49 24.28
C ILE A 754 -1.56 -13.35 23.75
N LEU A 755 -2.34 -13.59 22.69
CA LEU A 755 -3.26 -12.59 22.15
C LEU A 755 -4.28 -12.12 23.19
N LEU A 756 -4.92 -13.04 23.91
CA LEU A 756 -5.88 -12.72 24.97
C LEU A 756 -5.22 -11.99 26.15
N SER A 757 -3.97 -12.34 26.50
CA SER A 757 -3.23 -11.66 27.58
C SER A 757 -2.97 -10.18 27.29
N LYS A 758 -2.97 -9.81 26.00
CA LYS A 758 -2.77 -8.45 25.49
C LYS A 758 -4.09 -7.76 25.12
N ARG A 759 -5.22 -8.19 25.71
CA ARG A 759 -6.58 -7.68 25.42
C ARG A 759 -7.03 -7.86 23.98
N GLY A 760 -6.37 -8.73 23.22
CA GLY A 760 -6.80 -9.08 21.88
C GLY A 760 -7.99 -10.03 21.90
N THR A 761 -8.68 -10.13 20.77
CA THR A 761 -9.75 -11.13 20.52
C THR A 761 -9.26 -12.13 19.48
N ALA A 762 -9.71 -13.38 19.57
CA ALA A 762 -9.56 -14.37 18.51
C ALA A 762 -10.95 -14.67 17.95
N GLU A 763 -11.16 -14.38 16.66
CA GLU A 763 -12.47 -14.38 16.02
C GLU A 763 -12.65 -15.58 15.08
N ASP A 764 -11.61 -15.94 14.33
CA ASP A 764 -11.66 -17.05 13.37
C ASP A 764 -10.38 -17.89 13.43
N PHE A 765 -10.54 -19.19 13.20
CA PHE A 765 -9.47 -20.20 13.20
C PHE A 765 -9.57 -21.01 11.92
N LYS A 766 -8.64 -20.80 10.97
CA LYS A 766 -8.59 -21.53 9.71
C LYS A 766 -7.38 -22.44 9.66
N THR A 767 -7.61 -23.74 9.63
CA THR A 767 -6.55 -24.72 9.33
C THR A 767 -6.22 -24.65 7.84
N LEU A 768 -4.99 -24.30 7.50
CA LEU A 768 -4.54 -24.21 6.12
C LEU A 768 -4.35 -25.63 5.55
N PRO A 769 -5.00 -25.99 4.43
CA PRO A 769 -4.91 -27.33 3.87
C PRO A 769 -3.47 -27.65 3.46
N GLY A 770 -2.93 -28.75 3.98
CA GLY A 770 -1.65 -29.32 3.57
C GLY A 770 -0.53 -29.26 4.62
N ASN A 771 -0.64 -28.42 5.66
CA ASN A 771 0.54 -27.98 6.40
C ASN A 771 0.51 -27.98 7.93
N ASP A 772 -0.49 -28.56 8.59
CA ASP A 772 -0.63 -28.49 10.06
C ASP A 772 -0.39 -27.08 10.61
N THR A 773 -0.81 -26.06 9.87
CA THR A 773 -0.72 -24.64 10.24
C THR A 773 -2.12 -24.06 10.36
N THR A 774 -2.34 -23.34 11.45
CA THR A 774 -3.56 -22.59 11.74
C THR A 774 -3.29 -21.11 11.52
N MET A 775 -4.22 -20.47 10.83
CA MET A 775 -4.33 -19.02 10.74
C MET A 775 -5.41 -18.54 11.72
N ILE A 776 -5.03 -17.64 12.62
CA ILE A 776 -5.90 -17.06 13.65
C ILE A 776 -6.12 -15.60 13.27
N THR A 777 -7.36 -15.17 13.09
CA THR A 777 -7.70 -13.76 12.87
C THR A 777 -8.41 -13.18 14.08
N GLY A 778 -8.18 -11.90 14.37
CA GLY A 778 -8.86 -11.21 15.45
C GLY A 778 -8.39 -9.77 15.60
N THR A 779 -8.48 -9.21 16.81
CA THR A 779 -8.12 -7.81 17.08
C THR A 779 -7.08 -7.68 18.20
N LEU A 780 -6.32 -6.59 18.20
CA LEU A 780 -5.32 -6.26 19.20
C LEU A 780 -5.22 -4.74 19.38
N PRO A 781 -5.34 -4.19 20.60
CA PRO A 781 -5.08 -2.77 20.82
C PRO A 781 -3.65 -2.38 20.47
N VAL A 782 -3.47 -1.27 19.74
CA VAL A 782 -2.15 -0.88 19.21
C VAL A 782 -1.12 -0.71 20.32
N LYS A 783 -1.51 -0.18 21.49
CA LYS A 783 -0.59 -0.01 22.63
C LYS A 783 -0.01 -1.34 23.12
N GLU A 784 -0.78 -2.41 23.02
CA GLU A 784 -0.36 -3.75 23.47
C GLU A 784 0.48 -4.47 22.39
N SER A 785 0.50 -3.94 21.15
CA SER A 785 1.24 -4.52 20.03
C SER A 785 2.76 -4.37 20.12
N PHE A 786 3.25 -3.43 20.94
CA PHE A 786 4.67 -3.07 20.96
C PHE A 786 5.58 -4.22 21.38
N THR A 787 5.14 -5.06 22.32
CA THR A 787 5.88 -6.27 22.73
C THR A 787 5.33 -7.54 22.09
N PHE A 788 4.22 -7.45 21.35
CA PHE A 788 3.45 -8.62 20.93
C PHE A 788 4.25 -9.56 20.03
N ASN A 789 5.03 -9.02 19.08
CA ASN A 789 5.87 -9.86 18.20
C ASN A 789 6.97 -10.61 18.96
N GLU A 790 7.53 -10.02 20.01
CA GLU A 790 8.55 -10.67 20.84
C GLU A 790 7.92 -11.77 21.70
N ASP A 791 6.78 -11.47 22.32
CA ASP A 791 5.99 -12.42 23.10
C ASP A 791 5.55 -13.61 22.22
N LEU A 792 5.10 -13.34 21.00
CA LEU A 792 4.70 -14.33 20.00
C LEU A 792 5.88 -15.22 19.58
N LYS A 793 7.04 -14.64 19.27
CA LYS A 793 8.25 -15.40 18.92
C LYS A 793 8.70 -16.27 20.07
N SER A 794 8.68 -15.77 21.30
CA SER A 794 9.03 -16.54 22.49
C SER A 794 8.08 -17.72 22.70
N GLY A 795 6.76 -17.47 22.69
CA GLY A 795 5.74 -18.50 22.92
C GLY A 795 5.63 -19.55 21.82
N SER A 796 5.99 -19.21 20.58
CA SER A 796 5.95 -20.12 19.43
C SER A 796 7.31 -20.71 19.03
N ARG A 797 8.37 -20.44 19.80
CA ARG A 797 9.77 -20.76 19.42
C ARG A 797 10.14 -20.23 18.03
N GLY A 798 9.65 -19.04 17.69
CA GLY A 798 9.87 -18.36 16.42
C GLY A 798 9.08 -18.92 15.24
N LYS A 799 8.13 -19.83 15.47
CA LYS A 799 7.34 -20.47 14.40
C LYS A 799 6.03 -19.76 14.09
N ALA A 800 5.61 -18.80 14.91
CA ALA A 800 4.45 -17.97 14.63
C ALA A 800 4.88 -16.62 14.05
N GLY A 801 4.13 -16.17 13.04
CA GLY A 801 4.25 -14.83 12.48
C GLY A 801 2.92 -14.10 12.59
N ALA A 802 2.94 -12.83 12.99
CA ALA A 802 1.77 -11.98 13.05
C ALA A 802 1.87 -10.85 12.02
N SER A 803 0.75 -10.54 11.38
CA SER A 803 0.57 -9.31 10.61
C SER A 803 -0.52 -8.47 11.26
N MET A 804 -0.31 -7.16 11.35
CA MET A 804 -1.21 -6.24 12.05
C MET A 804 -1.56 -5.08 11.11
N ARG A 805 -2.85 -4.77 10.95
CA ARG A 805 -3.31 -3.63 10.17
C ARG A 805 -4.26 -2.77 10.98
N PHE A 806 -4.18 -1.45 10.84
CA PHE A 806 -5.16 -0.56 11.47
C PHE A 806 -6.56 -0.94 11.01
N SER A 807 -7.45 -1.20 11.97
CA SER A 807 -8.83 -1.62 11.73
C SER A 807 -9.78 -0.46 12.03
N HIS A 808 -9.86 -0.08 13.30
CA HIS A 808 -10.80 0.95 13.76
C HIS A 808 -10.34 1.54 15.09
N TYR A 809 -11.10 2.49 15.60
CA TYR A 809 -10.99 2.99 16.97
C TYR A 809 -12.10 2.38 17.82
N SER A 810 -11.77 1.92 19.02
CA SER A 810 -12.74 1.42 20.00
C SER A 810 -12.64 2.22 21.30
N ILE A 811 -13.67 2.13 22.14
CA ILE A 811 -13.67 2.81 23.44
C ILE A 811 -12.67 2.11 24.36
N LEU A 812 -11.72 2.87 24.91
CA LEU A 812 -10.78 2.41 25.92
C LEU A 812 -11.56 1.99 27.18
N PRO A 813 -11.38 0.75 27.67
CA PRO A 813 -12.11 0.28 28.84
C PRO A 813 -11.83 1.10 30.11
N GLY A 814 -12.87 1.29 30.92
CA GLY A 814 -12.79 1.96 32.22
C GLY A 814 -13.45 3.34 32.25
N ASN A 815 -13.16 4.10 33.30
CA ASN A 815 -13.69 5.45 33.52
C ASN A 815 -12.69 6.30 34.32
N LEU A 816 -12.98 7.60 34.48
CA LEU A 816 -12.12 8.52 35.24
C LEU A 816 -12.35 8.48 36.75
N GLU A 817 -13.38 7.78 37.22
CA GLU A 817 -13.75 7.75 38.64
C GLU A 817 -12.97 6.68 39.43
N ASP A 818 -12.61 5.57 38.76
CA ASP A 818 -11.80 4.50 39.35
C ASP A 818 -10.30 4.67 38.99
N PRO A 819 -9.43 4.98 39.97
CA PRO A 819 -7.99 5.11 39.75
C PRO A 819 -7.31 3.83 39.23
N ASN A 820 -7.93 2.66 39.43
CA ASN A 820 -7.39 1.40 38.95
C ASN A 820 -7.77 1.11 37.50
N SER A 821 -8.72 1.85 36.94
CA SER A 821 -9.20 1.65 35.57
C SER A 821 -8.10 1.92 34.55
N LEU A 822 -8.18 1.22 33.41
CA LEU A 822 -7.22 1.40 32.32
C LEU A 822 -7.31 2.82 31.73
N MET A 823 -8.52 3.38 31.65
CA MET A 823 -8.74 4.75 31.22
C MET A 823 -8.02 5.75 32.13
N PHE A 824 -8.19 5.66 33.45
CA PHE A 824 -7.55 6.57 34.40
C PHE A 824 -6.03 6.54 34.28
N LYS A 825 -5.44 5.33 34.32
CA LYS A 825 -3.99 5.13 34.20
C LYS A 825 -3.45 5.65 32.88
N THR A 826 -4.19 5.48 31.78
CA THR A 826 -3.80 5.97 30.46
C THR A 826 -3.83 7.49 30.40
N VAL A 827 -4.89 8.12 30.92
CA VAL A 827 -5.00 9.58 30.99
C VAL A 827 -3.87 10.17 31.81
N GLU A 828 -3.62 9.63 33.01
CA GLU A 828 -2.52 10.08 33.87
C GLU A 828 -1.15 9.95 33.17
N ALA A 829 -0.88 8.79 32.55
CA ALA A 829 0.38 8.54 31.86
C ALA A 829 0.59 9.49 30.67
N VAL A 830 -0.43 9.66 29.81
CA VAL A 830 -0.36 10.54 28.64
C VAL A 830 -0.20 12.00 29.09
N ARG A 831 -0.94 12.45 30.11
CA ARG A 831 -0.82 13.82 30.63
C ARG A 831 0.56 14.07 31.23
N LYS A 832 1.11 13.13 31.99
CA LYS A 832 2.47 13.22 32.54
C LYS A 832 3.50 13.34 31.42
N LEU A 833 3.38 12.51 30.38
CA LEU A 833 4.30 12.53 29.24
C LEU A 833 4.19 13.83 28.45
N LYS A 834 2.97 14.31 28.22
CA LYS A 834 2.70 15.64 27.65
C LYS A 834 3.02 16.78 28.61
N LYS A 835 3.56 16.54 29.81
CA LYS A 835 3.89 17.55 30.83
C LYS A 835 2.70 18.45 31.21
N MET A 836 1.50 17.87 31.27
CA MET A 836 0.28 18.51 31.76
C MET A 836 0.10 18.18 33.25
N ASN A 837 -0.84 18.85 33.93
CA ASN A 837 -1.25 18.42 35.27
C ASN A 837 -1.75 16.97 35.19
N PRO A 838 -1.24 16.01 35.99
CA PRO A 838 -1.66 14.60 35.93
C PRO A 838 -3.18 14.42 36.05
N ALA A 839 -3.84 15.24 36.86
CA ALA A 839 -5.30 15.23 36.96
C ALA A 839 -5.93 16.07 35.83
N PRO A 840 -6.99 15.57 35.17
CA PRO A 840 -7.78 16.38 34.25
C PRO A 840 -8.52 17.50 35.01
N PRO A 841 -8.76 18.66 34.36
CA PRO A 841 -9.57 19.72 34.95
C PRO A 841 -11.02 19.28 35.15
N THR A 842 -11.73 19.90 36.09
CA THR A 842 -13.15 19.64 36.32
C THR A 842 -14.03 20.42 35.33
N PRO A 843 -15.23 19.92 34.96
CA PRO A 843 -16.12 20.63 34.05
C PRO A 843 -16.44 22.06 34.53
N ASP A 844 -16.70 22.21 35.83
CA ASP A 844 -17.03 23.49 36.46
C ASP A 844 -15.92 24.53 36.36
N SER A 845 -14.66 24.13 36.15
CA SER A 845 -13.55 25.07 35.93
C SER A 845 -13.65 25.84 34.61
N PHE A 846 -14.48 25.37 33.67
CA PHE A 846 -14.67 25.99 32.35
C PHE A 846 -15.94 26.82 32.23
N PHE A 847 -16.95 26.57 33.05
CA PHE A 847 -18.26 27.21 32.91
C PHE A 847 -18.38 28.47 33.76
N ASP A 848 -19.07 29.48 33.22
CA ASP A 848 -19.42 30.67 33.97
C ASP A 848 -20.81 30.56 34.57
N ARG A 849 -20.97 31.17 35.75
CA ARG A 849 -22.29 31.46 36.32
C ARG A 849 -22.68 32.89 35.97
N LEU A 850 -24.00 33.11 35.87
CA LEU A 850 -24.60 34.41 35.57
C LEU A 850 -24.23 35.47 36.60
#